data_AF-A0A428PIE6-F1
#
_entry.id   AF-A0A428PIE6-F1
#
_cell.length_a   1.000
_cell.length_b   1.000
_cell.length_c   1.000
_cell.angle_alpha   90.00
_cell.angle_beta   90.00
_cell.angle_gamma   90.00
#
_symmetry.space_group_name_H-M   'P 1'
#
loop_
_entity.id
_entity.type
_entity.pdbx_description
1 polymer ?
#
loop_
_entity_poly.entity_id
_entity_poly.type
_entity_poly.pdbx_seq_one_letter_code
_entity_poly.pdbx_strand_id
1 'polypeptide(L)'
;MRLLNAHTCRLELFNGAETEIPAYAILSHTWGDDEISFQDITQLSIEDLSYRASFYKVREGCEQARRDGFDYIWIDTCCIDKTSSAELSEAINSMFKWYQQSALCYVYLSDFDSGFSYLPTAQQKNQEIDLRPDDTSFFSSRWFTRGWTLQELIAPRSVDFFDQNWIRFGTRDGDLLDRVCKRTGVWPQLFSEPRCACSGGDPAPLVRDGICMGCHRADCLPQILDTFAVSVKMSWAASRVTTRKEDAAYCLLGLFSINMPMLYGEGDKAFLRLQDAIVRQSKDQSILLWKATPSRIPQERAPGCLAPLCETFKDPERIVGRRVFSNVDRRYEADFLGNMAPMEITDTVLRTNLWICPCTVSAYDPHVEGDVHRKLWLGILDLAYDDDYLARPAILLEHMGAVDFYRRVYHQLIVTVNPRENNTSLQLSLDQDVEGRSTHTLTDKTSIVIVRSLDQAFKKDVGILLQQSPINAVRTNPSLEGGPATGPVYFVVTAHEMQYRMDSGGSHPPFSRYTSRATQIPSPWTFKKCDHAGVDRYFGGIHFVNFTIHTRRVPRTQSWPDPAIQVVQKRGYVAIIWGIQRALKHAGKEEHPWQLWCRVFNMHNFIKCARTSDDDLRPSQLYLEQEALSPGEIQRRMEKQRRRLCYSGYQTHWIRQKTLFPTSCEEGWSEDSMPNILDDDDVSIRLSARVAMTEALGRTLFELKVNIE
;
A
#
# COMPACT_ATOMS: atom_id res chain seq x y z
N MET A 1 13.68 -12.13 -29.43
CA MET A 1 14.02 -13.15 -28.39
C MET A 1 15.37 -13.77 -28.73
N ARG A 2 16.20 -14.14 -27.74
CA ARG A 2 17.41 -14.96 -27.99
C ARG A 2 17.19 -16.39 -27.52
N LEU A 3 17.69 -17.35 -28.27
CA LEU A 3 17.68 -18.77 -27.91
C LEU A 3 19.12 -19.29 -27.90
N LEU A 4 19.40 -20.25 -27.02
CA LEU A 4 20.66 -20.97 -27.01
C LEU A 4 20.56 -22.17 -27.95
N ASN A 5 21.44 -22.25 -28.94
CA ASN A 5 21.55 -23.41 -29.82
C ASN A 5 22.08 -24.61 -29.03
N ALA A 6 21.28 -25.67 -28.94
CA ALA A 6 21.55 -26.84 -28.09
C ALA A 6 22.73 -27.71 -28.58
N HIS A 7 23.15 -27.53 -29.84
CA HIS A 7 24.31 -28.24 -30.42
C HIS A 7 25.62 -27.49 -30.18
N THR A 8 25.58 -26.15 -30.23
CA THR A 8 26.80 -25.32 -30.17
C THR A 8 26.96 -24.54 -28.87
N CYS A 9 25.93 -24.49 -28.03
CA CYS A 9 25.85 -23.63 -26.84
C CYS A 9 26.13 -22.14 -27.15
N ARG A 10 25.73 -21.68 -28.35
CA ARG A 10 25.83 -20.26 -28.76
C ARG A 10 24.45 -19.63 -28.86
N LEU A 11 24.38 -18.34 -28.52
CA LEU A 11 23.13 -17.58 -28.62
C LEU A 11 22.85 -17.19 -30.06
N GLU A 12 21.60 -17.36 -30.47
CA GLU A 12 21.05 -16.89 -31.74
C GLU A 12 19.89 -15.93 -31.48
N LEU A 13 19.81 -14.87 -32.28
CA LEU A 13 18.85 -13.79 -32.12
C LEU A 13 17.72 -13.91 -33.15
N PHE A 14 16.48 -13.96 -32.65
CA PHE A 14 15.25 -14.01 -33.44
C PHE A 14 14.49 -12.70 -33.28
N ASN A 15 14.54 -11.85 -34.31
CA ASN A 15 13.94 -10.51 -34.33
C ASN A 15 12.73 -10.37 -35.27
N GLY A 16 12.36 -11.45 -35.96
CA GLY A 16 11.24 -11.46 -36.91
C GLY A 16 9.89 -11.69 -36.24
N ALA A 17 8.91 -12.11 -37.04
CA ALA A 17 7.58 -12.48 -36.52
C ALA A 17 7.68 -13.69 -35.58
N GLU A 18 6.76 -13.83 -34.62
CA GLU A 18 6.84 -14.94 -33.66
C GLU A 18 6.71 -16.31 -34.32
N THR A 19 6.00 -16.37 -35.45
CA THR A 19 5.90 -17.56 -36.30
C THR A 19 7.24 -18.03 -36.87
N GLU A 20 8.26 -17.16 -36.89
CA GLU A 20 9.62 -17.47 -37.33
C GLU A 20 10.49 -18.01 -36.18
N ILE A 21 10.03 -17.91 -34.93
CA ILE A 21 10.75 -18.46 -33.77
C ILE A 21 10.64 -19.99 -33.82
N PRO A 22 11.76 -20.72 -33.91
CA PRO A 22 11.75 -22.18 -33.99
C PRO A 22 11.15 -22.82 -32.74
N ALA A 23 10.80 -24.10 -32.80
CA ALA A 23 10.44 -24.85 -31.60
C ALA A 23 11.63 -24.84 -30.62
N TYR A 24 11.37 -24.61 -29.34
CA TYR A 24 12.40 -24.58 -28.30
C TYR A 24 11.89 -25.20 -27.00
N ALA A 25 12.81 -25.81 -26.26
CA ALA A 25 12.59 -26.16 -24.86
C ALA A 25 12.91 -24.96 -23.96
N ILE A 26 12.36 -24.91 -22.74
CA ILE A 26 12.62 -23.83 -21.79
C ILE A 26 13.01 -24.37 -20.41
N LEU A 27 14.04 -23.79 -19.80
CA LEU A 27 14.53 -24.23 -18.49
C LEU A 27 13.99 -23.37 -17.34
N SER A 28 13.15 -23.98 -16.51
CA SER A 28 12.73 -23.46 -15.21
C SER A 28 13.68 -23.95 -14.11
N HIS A 29 14.25 -23.04 -13.34
CA HIS A 29 15.23 -23.40 -12.31
C HIS A 29 15.37 -22.30 -11.23
N THR A 30 16.08 -22.62 -10.14
CA THR A 30 16.47 -21.62 -9.14
C THR A 30 17.93 -21.22 -9.30
N TRP A 31 18.24 -19.93 -9.17
CA TRP A 31 19.61 -19.47 -9.27
C TRP A 31 20.44 -19.95 -8.05
N GLY A 32 21.66 -20.41 -8.34
CA GLY A 32 22.70 -20.70 -7.35
C GLY A 32 23.61 -19.50 -7.08
N ASP A 33 24.68 -19.73 -6.32
CA ASP A 33 25.73 -18.73 -6.08
C ASP A 33 26.61 -18.49 -7.32
N ASP A 34 26.70 -19.51 -8.19
CA ASP A 34 27.38 -19.48 -9.48
C ASP A 34 26.36 -19.70 -10.59
N GLU A 35 26.33 -18.80 -11.58
CA GLU A 35 25.42 -18.88 -12.74
C GLU A 35 26.12 -18.43 -14.02
N ILE A 36 25.80 -19.11 -15.13
CA ILE A 36 26.28 -18.70 -16.46
C ILE A 36 25.39 -17.56 -16.96
N SER A 37 25.99 -16.37 -17.06
CA SER A 37 25.33 -15.15 -17.53
C SER A 37 25.34 -15.04 -19.06
N PHE A 38 24.61 -14.05 -19.58
CA PHE A 38 24.67 -13.65 -20.99
C PHE A 38 26.09 -13.26 -21.41
N GLN A 39 26.83 -12.56 -20.55
CA GLN A 39 28.21 -12.16 -20.81
C GLN A 39 29.14 -13.39 -20.88
N ASP A 40 28.95 -14.34 -19.97
CA ASP A 40 29.77 -15.56 -19.95
C ASP A 40 29.60 -16.37 -21.23
N ILE A 41 28.35 -16.64 -21.64
CA ILE A 41 28.07 -17.47 -22.82
C ILE A 41 28.48 -16.80 -24.15
N THR A 42 28.65 -15.47 -24.15
CA THR A 42 29.05 -14.70 -25.35
C THR A 42 30.55 -14.45 -25.43
N GLN A 43 31.24 -14.35 -24.29
CA GLN A 43 32.65 -13.95 -24.24
C GLN A 43 33.61 -15.11 -24.00
N LEU A 44 33.17 -16.16 -23.30
CA LEU A 44 34.03 -17.30 -22.94
C LEU A 44 33.96 -18.41 -24.00
N SER A 45 35.06 -19.16 -24.13
CA SER A 45 35.07 -20.40 -24.91
C SER A 45 34.31 -21.51 -24.19
N ILE A 46 33.90 -22.55 -24.92
CA ILE A 46 33.24 -23.72 -24.31
C ILE A 46 34.20 -24.42 -23.35
N GLU A 47 35.50 -24.46 -23.67
CA GLU A 47 36.54 -24.97 -22.78
C GLU A 47 36.56 -24.19 -21.45
N ASP A 48 36.55 -22.86 -21.50
CA ASP A 48 36.55 -22.02 -20.28
C ASP A 48 35.28 -22.20 -19.46
N LEU A 49 34.12 -22.26 -20.12
CA LEU A 49 32.83 -22.50 -19.48
C LEU A 49 32.79 -23.86 -18.78
N SER A 50 33.45 -24.88 -19.34
CA SER A 50 33.46 -26.24 -18.77
C SER A 50 34.10 -26.33 -17.38
N TYR A 51 34.96 -25.37 -17.01
CA TYR A 51 35.55 -25.28 -15.67
C TYR A 51 34.59 -24.69 -14.64
N ARG A 52 33.49 -24.05 -15.05
CA ARG A 52 32.48 -23.52 -14.13
C ARG A 52 31.45 -24.59 -13.81
N ALA A 53 31.24 -24.84 -12.51
CA ALA A 53 30.26 -25.81 -12.05
C ALA A 53 28.83 -25.47 -12.54
N SER A 54 28.48 -24.19 -12.60
CA SER A 54 27.18 -23.73 -13.12
C SER A 54 26.92 -24.07 -14.59
N PHE A 55 27.96 -24.33 -15.39
CA PHE A 55 27.80 -24.74 -16.79
C PHE A 55 27.20 -26.13 -16.93
N TYR A 56 27.30 -26.99 -15.89
CA TYR A 56 26.69 -28.32 -15.89
C TYR A 56 25.21 -28.25 -16.24
N LYS A 57 24.45 -27.37 -15.58
CA LYS A 57 23.01 -27.18 -15.82
C LYS A 57 22.71 -26.75 -17.26
N VAL A 58 23.50 -25.84 -17.82
CA VAL A 58 23.32 -25.36 -19.22
C VAL A 58 23.60 -26.49 -20.20
N ARG A 59 24.73 -27.19 -20.02
CA ARG A 59 25.16 -28.28 -20.89
C ARG A 59 24.16 -29.44 -20.90
N GLU A 60 23.73 -29.89 -19.72
CA GLU A 60 22.76 -30.98 -19.63
C GLU A 60 21.38 -30.57 -20.14
N GLY A 61 20.97 -29.30 -19.93
CA GLY A 61 19.75 -28.77 -20.54
C GLY A 61 19.79 -28.77 -22.07
N CYS A 62 20.92 -28.38 -22.68
CA CYS A 62 21.13 -28.49 -24.12
C CYS A 62 21.11 -29.96 -24.60
N GLU A 63 21.74 -30.87 -23.86
CA GLU A 63 21.70 -32.31 -24.18
C GLU A 63 20.28 -32.85 -24.12
N GLN A 64 19.51 -32.50 -23.08
CA GLN A 64 18.12 -32.92 -22.94
C GLN A 64 17.24 -32.36 -24.06
N ALA A 65 17.39 -31.07 -24.40
CA ALA A 65 16.71 -30.45 -25.54
C ALA A 65 16.95 -31.23 -26.83
N ARG A 66 18.20 -31.63 -27.11
CA ARG A 66 18.53 -32.44 -28.30
C ARG A 66 17.90 -33.82 -28.27
N ARG A 67 17.82 -34.47 -27.10
CA ARG A 67 17.17 -35.78 -26.95
C ARG A 67 15.68 -35.70 -27.29
N ASP A 68 15.04 -34.62 -26.87
CA ASP A 68 13.61 -34.38 -27.13
C ASP A 68 13.35 -33.76 -28.52
N GLY A 69 14.39 -33.63 -29.35
CA GLY A 69 14.30 -33.19 -30.75
C GLY A 69 14.27 -31.67 -30.95
N PHE A 70 14.71 -30.89 -29.96
CA PHE A 70 14.80 -29.43 -30.04
C PHE A 70 16.23 -28.96 -30.32
N ASP A 71 16.37 -28.13 -31.36
CA ASP A 71 17.65 -27.48 -31.69
C ASP A 71 17.98 -26.30 -30.76
N TYR A 72 16.98 -25.82 -30.01
CA TYR A 72 17.07 -24.60 -29.22
C TYR A 72 16.51 -24.79 -27.81
N ILE A 73 17.17 -24.14 -26.84
CA ILE A 73 16.69 -24.01 -25.47
C ILE A 73 16.74 -22.54 -25.03
N TRP A 74 15.76 -22.12 -24.23
CA TRP A 74 15.78 -20.82 -23.57
C TRP A 74 16.09 -20.97 -22.07
N ILE A 75 17.01 -20.14 -21.59
CA ILE A 75 17.43 -20.11 -20.19
C ILE A 75 17.58 -18.64 -19.77
N ASP A 76 16.82 -18.18 -18.77
CA ASP A 76 16.77 -16.78 -18.34
C ASP A 76 18.12 -16.20 -17.90
N THR A 77 19.02 -17.05 -17.38
CA THR A 77 20.35 -16.62 -16.92
C THR A 77 21.25 -16.16 -18.05
N CYS A 78 21.22 -16.83 -19.20
CA CYS A 78 22.13 -16.57 -20.31
C CYS A 78 21.45 -16.04 -21.58
N CYS A 79 20.13 -16.15 -21.73
CA CYS A 79 19.41 -15.65 -22.91
C CYS A 79 18.99 -14.16 -22.79
N ILE A 80 18.99 -13.61 -21.57
CA ILE A 80 18.64 -12.20 -21.30
C ILE A 80 19.90 -11.44 -20.92
N ASP A 81 20.18 -10.33 -21.61
CA ASP A 81 21.17 -9.36 -21.18
C ASP A 81 20.61 -8.49 -20.04
N LYS A 82 20.87 -8.94 -18.81
CA LYS A 82 20.43 -8.25 -17.58
C LYS A 82 21.15 -6.91 -17.35
N THR A 83 22.20 -6.59 -18.13
CA THR A 83 22.88 -5.29 -18.07
C THR A 83 22.14 -4.21 -18.85
N SER A 84 21.28 -4.60 -19.79
CA SER A 84 20.37 -3.72 -20.51
C SER A 84 19.03 -3.62 -19.77
N SER A 85 18.76 -2.47 -19.14
CA SER A 85 17.50 -2.25 -18.41
C SER A 85 16.26 -2.31 -19.32
N ALA A 86 16.40 -1.88 -20.57
CA ALA A 86 15.35 -1.96 -21.58
C ALA A 86 15.03 -3.43 -21.91
N GLU A 87 16.07 -4.23 -22.17
CA GLU A 87 15.89 -5.66 -22.47
C GLU A 87 15.34 -6.42 -21.27
N LEU A 88 15.84 -6.15 -20.07
CA LEU A 88 15.33 -6.76 -18.84
C LEU A 88 13.83 -6.45 -18.65
N SER A 89 13.40 -5.22 -18.89
CA SER A 89 12.00 -4.81 -18.78
C SER A 89 11.12 -5.48 -19.85
N GLU A 90 11.60 -5.61 -21.08
CA GLU A 90 10.91 -6.33 -22.15
C GLU A 90 10.79 -7.82 -21.82
N ALA A 91 11.88 -8.41 -21.33
CA ALA A 91 11.94 -9.81 -20.95
C ALA A 91 10.99 -10.15 -19.80
N ILE A 92 10.95 -9.33 -18.75
CA ILE A 92 10.02 -9.55 -17.63
C ILE A 92 8.55 -9.52 -18.10
N ASN A 93 8.18 -8.55 -18.93
CA ASN A 93 6.81 -8.47 -19.46
C ASN A 93 6.49 -9.60 -20.47
N SER A 94 7.51 -10.24 -21.05
CA SER A 94 7.35 -11.29 -22.06
C SER A 94 7.55 -12.71 -21.52
N MET A 95 8.08 -12.86 -20.31
CA MET A 95 8.52 -14.16 -19.77
C MET A 95 7.37 -15.17 -19.71
N PHE A 96 6.20 -14.77 -19.23
CA PHE A 96 5.02 -15.65 -19.23
C PHE A 96 4.67 -16.14 -20.64
N LYS A 97 4.73 -15.25 -21.64
CA LYS A 97 4.50 -15.57 -23.05
C LYS A 97 5.57 -16.55 -23.56
N TRP A 98 6.84 -16.36 -23.22
CA TRP A 98 7.92 -17.27 -23.63
C TRP A 98 7.79 -18.67 -23.02
N TYR A 99 7.35 -18.78 -21.77
CA TYR A 99 7.01 -20.07 -21.17
C TYR A 99 5.77 -20.69 -21.85
N GLN A 100 4.74 -19.90 -22.12
CA GLN A 100 3.53 -20.35 -22.83
C GLN A 100 3.81 -20.86 -24.25
N GLN A 101 4.80 -20.29 -24.94
CA GLN A 101 5.16 -20.63 -26.31
C GLN A 101 6.23 -21.72 -26.42
N SER A 102 6.87 -22.09 -25.30
CA SER A 102 7.80 -23.22 -25.28
C SER A 102 7.09 -24.52 -25.67
N ALA A 103 7.82 -25.42 -26.31
CA ALA A 103 7.32 -26.75 -26.65
C ALA A 103 7.26 -27.63 -25.40
N LEU A 104 8.29 -27.54 -24.56
CA LEU A 104 8.46 -28.31 -23.33
C LEU A 104 9.22 -27.48 -22.31
N CYS A 105 8.78 -27.52 -21.06
CA CYS A 105 9.47 -26.89 -19.94
C CYS A 105 10.15 -27.93 -19.07
N TYR A 106 11.46 -27.78 -18.88
CA TYR A 106 12.24 -28.58 -17.95
C TYR A 106 12.30 -27.85 -16.60
N VAL A 107 11.77 -28.47 -15.55
CA VAL A 107 11.94 -28.01 -14.17
C VAL A 107 13.12 -28.75 -13.57
N TYR A 108 14.23 -28.05 -13.39
CA TYR A 108 15.46 -28.60 -12.82
C TYR A 108 15.57 -28.25 -11.33
N LEU A 109 15.53 -29.27 -10.48
CA LEU A 109 15.64 -29.15 -9.02
C LEU A 109 17.07 -29.45 -8.55
N SER A 110 17.93 -28.42 -8.53
CA SER A 110 19.34 -28.56 -8.15
C SER A 110 19.60 -29.03 -6.71
N ASP A 111 18.58 -28.96 -5.85
CA ASP A 111 18.61 -29.26 -4.42
C ASP A 111 17.74 -30.47 -4.04
N PHE A 112 17.42 -31.31 -5.02
CA PHE A 112 16.66 -32.55 -4.84
C PHE A 112 17.41 -33.73 -5.48
N ASP A 113 17.46 -34.85 -4.74
CA ASP A 113 18.02 -36.12 -5.21
C ASP A 113 16.91 -37.17 -5.18
N SER A 114 16.63 -37.78 -6.34
CA SER A 114 15.62 -38.83 -6.48
C SER A 114 16.07 -40.20 -5.92
N GLY A 115 17.31 -40.33 -5.45
CA GLY A 115 17.84 -41.54 -4.82
C GLY A 115 19.12 -42.10 -5.47
N PHE A 116 19.76 -41.34 -6.37
CA PHE A 116 21.02 -41.70 -7.00
C PHE A 116 22.15 -40.86 -6.41
N SER A 117 22.72 -41.32 -5.31
CA SER A 117 23.82 -40.65 -4.59
C SER A 117 25.17 -40.66 -5.31
N TYR A 118 25.27 -41.25 -6.51
CA TYR A 118 26.47 -41.29 -7.36
C TYR A 118 26.16 -40.76 -8.76
N LEU A 119 27.18 -40.19 -9.45
CA LEU A 119 27.06 -39.72 -10.84
C LEU A 119 26.47 -40.82 -11.73
N PRO A 120 25.25 -40.64 -12.28
CA PRO A 120 24.59 -41.66 -13.06
C PRO A 120 25.35 -41.93 -14.37
N THR A 121 25.41 -43.19 -14.77
CA THR A 121 25.93 -43.57 -16.10
C THR A 121 25.02 -43.01 -17.21
N ALA A 122 25.56 -42.86 -18.43
CA ALA A 122 24.79 -42.35 -19.58
C ALA A 122 23.50 -43.16 -19.87
N GLN A 123 23.47 -44.45 -19.53
CA GLN A 123 22.27 -45.29 -19.64
C GLN A 123 21.21 -44.98 -18.56
N GLN A 124 21.63 -44.61 -17.34
CA GLN A 124 20.73 -44.27 -16.23
C GLN A 124 20.11 -42.89 -16.41
N LYS A 125 20.80 -41.95 -17.06
CA LYS A 125 20.22 -40.64 -17.44
C LYS A 125 19.06 -40.75 -18.44
N ASN A 126 18.93 -41.89 -19.13
CA ASN A 126 17.80 -42.16 -20.02
C ASN A 126 16.64 -42.87 -19.31
N GLN A 127 16.78 -43.23 -18.03
CA GLN A 127 15.71 -43.86 -17.27
C GLN A 127 14.86 -42.79 -16.57
N GLU A 128 13.55 -42.88 -16.75
CA GLU A 128 12.59 -42.19 -15.91
C GLU A 128 12.43 -42.95 -14.60
N ILE A 129 12.39 -42.22 -13.48
CA ILE A 129 12.16 -42.80 -12.16
C ILE A 129 10.74 -42.50 -11.72
N ASP A 130 9.95 -43.54 -11.47
CA ASP A 130 8.67 -43.38 -10.81
C ASP A 130 8.88 -43.18 -9.31
N LEU A 131 8.70 -41.94 -8.85
CA LEU A 131 8.60 -41.69 -7.41
C LEU A 131 7.39 -42.43 -6.85
N ARG A 132 7.52 -42.94 -5.61
CA ARG A 132 6.39 -43.53 -4.90
C ARG A 132 5.22 -42.52 -4.85
N PRO A 133 3.95 -42.95 -4.93
CA PRO A 133 2.81 -42.02 -4.94
C PRO A 133 2.78 -41.06 -3.75
N ASP A 134 3.21 -41.52 -2.58
CA ASP A 134 3.25 -40.72 -1.34
C ASP A 134 4.55 -39.91 -1.17
N ASP A 135 5.52 -40.04 -2.08
CA ASP A 135 6.77 -39.30 -1.99
C ASP A 135 6.54 -37.82 -2.34
N THR A 136 6.79 -36.97 -1.34
CA THR A 136 6.71 -35.50 -1.45
C THR A 136 8.03 -34.83 -1.08
N SER A 137 9.13 -35.58 -1.02
CA SER A 137 10.45 -35.07 -0.61
C SER A 137 10.93 -33.91 -1.49
N PHE A 138 10.64 -33.96 -2.79
CA PHE A 138 10.98 -32.89 -3.74
C PHE A 138 10.36 -31.51 -3.42
N PHE A 139 9.33 -31.45 -2.57
CA PHE A 139 8.76 -30.17 -2.11
C PHE A 139 9.69 -29.35 -1.21
N SER A 140 10.77 -29.97 -0.67
CA SER A 140 11.81 -29.23 0.06
C SER A 140 12.66 -28.36 -0.84
N SER A 141 12.63 -28.57 -2.16
CA SER A 141 13.34 -27.74 -3.12
C SER A 141 12.88 -26.28 -3.03
N ARG A 142 13.85 -25.36 -3.08
CA ARG A 142 13.61 -23.91 -3.15
C ARG A 142 12.75 -23.51 -4.35
N TRP A 143 12.67 -24.35 -5.38
CA TRP A 143 11.85 -24.10 -6.55
C TRP A 143 10.38 -23.86 -6.20
N PHE A 144 9.80 -24.61 -5.25
CA PHE A 144 8.40 -24.45 -4.84
C PHE A 144 8.11 -23.18 -4.03
N THR A 145 9.15 -22.50 -3.53
CA THR A 145 9.03 -21.26 -2.75
C THR A 145 9.54 -20.05 -3.50
N ARG A 146 10.07 -20.18 -4.72
CA ARG A 146 10.53 -19.04 -5.53
C ARG A 146 9.36 -18.33 -6.21
N GLY A 147 9.34 -17.00 -6.22
CA GLY A 147 8.26 -16.21 -6.83
C GLY A 147 8.04 -16.49 -8.32
N TRP A 148 9.12 -16.45 -9.11
CA TRP A 148 9.09 -16.58 -10.57
C TRP A 148 8.62 -17.95 -11.07
N THR A 149 8.92 -19.03 -10.34
CA THR A 149 8.62 -20.40 -10.77
C THR A 149 7.12 -20.70 -10.80
N LEU A 150 6.25 -19.82 -10.28
CA LEU A 150 4.80 -19.97 -10.42
C LEU A 150 4.34 -19.85 -11.86
N GLN A 151 4.80 -18.81 -12.57
CA GLN A 151 4.45 -18.64 -13.98
C GLN A 151 5.13 -19.69 -14.85
N GLU A 152 6.32 -20.15 -14.45
CA GLU A 152 7.05 -21.22 -15.12
C GLU A 152 6.32 -22.56 -14.98
N LEU A 153 5.60 -22.77 -13.86
CA LEU A 153 4.70 -23.90 -13.67
C LEU A 153 3.41 -23.79 -14.49
N ILE A 154 2.82 -22.60 -14.56
CA ILE A 154 1.46 -22.40 -15.11
C ILE A 154 1.46 -22.20 -16.62
N ALA A 155 2.38 -21.38 -17.14
CA ALA A 155 2.32 -20.92 -18.53
C ALA A 155 2.57 -22.02 -19.58
N PRO A 156 3.53 -22.94 -19.43
CA PRO A 156 3.81 -23.97 -20.43
C PRO A 156 2.67 -24.99 -20.59
N ARG A 157 2.59 -25.58 -21.79
CA ARG A 157 1.64 -26.68 -22.07
C ARG A 157 2.07 -27.99 -21.44
N SER A 158 3.37 -28.28 -21.43
CA SER A 158 3.96 -29.50 -20.88
C SER A 158 5.14 -29.15 -19.98
N VAL A 159 5.23 -29.84 -18.83
CA VAL A 159 6.28 -29.61 -17.83
C VAL A 159 6.82 -30.94 -17.30
N ASP A 160 8.12 -31.13 -17.44
CA ASP A 160 8.86 -32.31 -16.98
C ASP A 160 9.77 -31.93 -15.80
N PHE A 161 9.78 -32.76 -14.75
CA PHE A 161 10.60 -32.54 -13.56
C PHE A 161 11.85 -33.40 -13.57
N PHE A 162 12.99 -32.75 -13.29
CA PHE A 162 14.32 -33.35 -13.21
C PHE A 162 14.97 -33.06 -11.86
N ASP A 163 15.67 -34.04 -11.33
CA ASP A 163 16.46 -33.89 -10.10
C ASP A 163 17.83 -33.22 -10.36
N GLN A 164 18.68 -33.10 -9.34
CA GLN A 164 20.01 -32.49 -9.43
C GLN A 164 20.96 -33.21 -10.41
N ASN A 165 20.65 -34.46 -10.77
CA ASN A 165 21.45 -35.29 -11.66
C ASN A 165 20.91 -35.31 -13.10
N TRP A 166 19.88 -34.49 -13.41
CA TRP A 166 19.16 -34.50 -14.68
C TRP A 166 18.45 -35.81 -14.97
N ILE A 167 17.97 -36.49 -13.92
CA ILE A 167 17.10 -37.66 -14.07
C ILE A 167 15.64 -37.21 -13.99
N ARG A 168 14.85 -37.55 -15.01
CA ARG A 168 13.41 -37.24 -15.04
C ARG A 168 12.68 -38.14 -14.03
N PHE A 169 11.82 -37.54 -13.22
CA PHE A 169 11.08 -38.28 -12.18
C PHE A 169 9.55 -38.08 -12.22
N GLY A 170 9.05 -37.38 -13.23
CA GLY A 170 7.62 -37.26 -13.49
C GLY A 170 7.25 -35.96 -14.20
N THR A 171 5.96 -35.84 -14.53
CA THR A 171 5.40 -34.69 -15.26
C THR A 171 4.34 -33.96 -14.43
N ARG A 172 4.17 -32.65 -14.66
CA ARG A 172 3.11 -31.85 -14.02
C ARG A 172 1.72 -32.38 -14.35
N ASP A 173 1.50 -32.73 -15.61
CA ASP A 173 0.17 -33.07 -16.14
C ASP A 173 -0.18 -34.55 -15.99
N GLY A 174 0.78 -35.37 -15.54
CA GLY A 174 0.62 -36.79 -15.23
C GLY A 174 0.93 -37.09 -13.76
N ASP A 175 2.04 -37.78 -13.51
CA ASP A 175 2.34 -38.47 -12.24
C ASP A 175 2.49 -37.56 -11.02
N LEU A 176 2.72 -36.26 -11.24
CA LEU A 176 2.91 -35.27 -10.18
C LEU A 176 1.73 -34.31 -10.02
N LEU A 177 0.67 -34.40 -10.84
CA LEU A 177 -0.42 -33.42 -10.89
C LEU A 177 -1.02 -33.13 -9.51
N ASP A 178 -1.57 -34.15 -8.85
CA ASP A 178 -2.22 -34.00 -7.55
C ASP A 178 -1.26 -33.48 -6.47
N ARG A 179 0.00 -33.96 -6.51
CA ARG A 179 1.07 -33.55 -5.60
C ARG A 179 1.42 -32.08 -5.77
N VAL A 180 1.67 -31.65 -7.00
CA VAL A 180 2.03 -30.26 -7.33
C VAL A 180 0.88 -29.31 -7.02
N CYS A 181 -0.35 -29.66 -7.39
CA CYS A 181 -1.55 -28.88 -7.06
C CYS A 181 -1.71 -28.72 -5.54
N LYS A 182 -1.56 -29.81 -4.78
CA LYS A 182 -1.63 -29.77 -3.31
C LYS A 182 -0.54 -28.88 -2.70
N ARG A 183 0.69 -28.91 -3.22
CA ARG A 183 1.82 -28.11 -2.72
C ARG A 183 1.67 -26.62 -3.01
N THR A 184 1.16 -26.29 -4.20
CA THR A 184 1.12 -24.92 -4.73
C THR A 184 -0.21 -24.22 -4.50
N GLY A 185 -1.27 -24.96 -4.19
CA GLY A 185 -2.63 -24.45 -4.12
C GLY A 185 -3.26 -24.17 -5.49
N VAL A 186 -2.54 -24.46 -6.60
CA VAL A 186 -3.08 -24.34 -7.96
C VAL A 186 -4.09 -25.44 -8.19
N TRP A 187 -5.27 -25.06 -8.69
CA TRP A 187 -6.39 -25.97 -8.87
C TRP A 187 -6.12 -26.92 -10.07
N PRO A 188 -6.30 -28.25 -9.93
CA PRO A 188 -6.03 -29.21 -11.01
C PRO A 188 -6.78 -28.92 -12.32
N GLN A 189 -7.94 -28.26 -12.22
CA GLN A 189 -8.73 -27.81 -13.36
C GLN A 189 -7.93 -26.92 -14.31
N LEU A 190 -7.00 -26.10 -13.81
CA LEU A 190 -6.16 -25.24 -14.65
C LEU A 190 -5.33 -26.04 -15.67
N PHE A 191 -4.85 -27.23 -15.26
CA PHE A 191 -4.02 -28.11 -16.07
C PHE A 191 -4.83 -29.14 -16.86
N SER A 192 -5.98 -29.54 -16.32
CA SER A 192 -6.85 -30.54 -16.94
C SER A 192 -7.73 -29.98 -18.06
N GLU A 193 -8.03 -28.68 -18.04
CA GLU A 193 -8.85 -28.02 -19.07
C GLU A 193 -8.10 -27.95 -20.41
N PRO A 194 -8.71 -28.39 -21.52
CA PRO A 194 -8.06 -28.41 -22.82
C PRO A 194 -7.75 -26.98 -23.26
N ARG A 195 -6.46 -26.72 -23.52
CA ARG A 195 -5.99 -25.39 -23.96
C ARG A 195 -6.37 -25.03 -25.39
N CYS A 196 -6.80 -26.00 -26.20
CA CYS A 196 -7.32 -25.80 -27.56
C CYS A 196 -8.09 -27.04 -28.03
N ALA A 197 -8.60 -27.02 -29.27
CA ALA A 197 -9.38 -28.13 -29.84
C ALA A 197 -8.55 -29.32 -30.36
N CYS A 198 -7.23 -29.32 -30.16
CA CYS A 198 -6.38 -30.44 -30.55
C CYS A 198 -6.60 -31.63 -29.61
N SER A 199 -6.71 -32.82 -30.18
CA SER A 199 -6.82 -34.08 -29.43
C SER A 199 -5.45 -34.49 -28.85
N GLY A 200 -5.05 -33.89 -27.73
CA GLY A 200 -4.02 -34.39 -26.80
C GLY A 200 -2.77 -35.06 -27.40
N GLY A 201 -2.15 -34.47 -28.43
CA GLY A 201 -0.88 -34.97 -28.96
C GLY A 201 0.26 -34.71 -27.98
N ASP A 202 1.17 -35.67 -27.84
CA ASP A 202 2.45 -35.52 -27.15
C ASP A 202 3.57 -35.58 -28.21
N PRO A 203 4.33 -34.49 -28.44
CA PRO A 203 4.26 -33.20 -27.74
C PRO A 203 3.04 -32.36 -28.14
N ALA A 204 2.60 -31.51 -27.20
CA ALA A 204 1.49 -30.58 -27.42
C ALA A 204 1.81 -29.62 -28.58
N PRO A 205 0.83 -29.26 -29.43
CA PRO A 205 1.07 -28.33 -30.52
C PRO A 205 1.57 -26.97 -30.00
N LEU A 206 2.51 -26.38 -30.73
CA LEU A 206 3.08 -25.07 -30.39
C LEU A 206 2.01 -23.98 -30.37
N VAL A 207 2.27 -22.95 -29.56
CA VAL A 207 1.51 -21.70 -29.57
C VAL A 207 2.41 -20.58 -30.09
N ARG A 208 1.89 -19.74 -30.99
CA ARG A 208 2.54 -18.52 -31.48
C ARG A 208 1.51 -17.40 -31.51
N ASP A 209 1.84 -16.23 -30.97
CA ASP A 209 0.90 -15.11 -30.83
C ASP A 209 -0.47 -15.49 -30.23
N GLY A 210 -0.47 -16.41 -29.26
CA GLY A 210 -1.69 -16.89 -28.61
C GLY A 210 -2.56 -17.79 -29.50
N ILE A 211 -2.05 -18.27 -30.64
CA ILE A 211 -2.74 -19.19 -31.56
C ILE A 211 -2.03 -20.55 -31.52
N CYS A 212 -2.80 -21.63 -31.38
CA CYS A 212 -2.33 -22.99 -31.50
C CYS A 212 -2.01 -23.32 -32.96
N MET A 213 -0.77 -23.74 -33.24
CA MET A 213 -0.30 -24.08 -34.59
C MET A 213 -0.91 -25.38 -35.14
N GLY A 214 -1.49 -26.24 -34.29
CA GLY A 214 -2.11 -27.49 -34.72
C GLY A 214 -3.56 -27.35 -35.20
N CYS A 215 -4.38 -26.55 -34.50
CA CYS A 215 -5.80 -26.36 -34.85
C CYS A 215 -6.16 -24.93 -35.29
N HIS A 216 -5.18 -24.01 -35.31
CA HIS A 216 -5.36 -22.60 -35.64
C HIS A 216 -6.43 -21.87 -34.81
N ARG A 217 -6.69 -22.35 -33.58
CA ARG A 217 -7.56 -21.68 -32.61
C ARG A 217 -6.75 -20.98 -31.54
N ALA A 218 -7.34 -19.97 -30.90
CA ALA A 218 -6.73 -19.29 -29.77
C ALA A 218 -6.41 -20.28 -28.64
N ASP A 219 -5.25 -20.12 -28.04
CA ASP A 219 -4.87 -20.79 -26.80
C ASP A 219 -5.74 -20.26 -25.66
N CYS A 220 -6.43 -21.17 -24.97
CA CYS A 220 -7.46 -20.80 -24.00
C CYS A 220 -6.91 -20.48 -22.60
N LEU A 221 -5.60 -20.54 -22.37
CA LEU A 221 -5.02 -20.31 -21.04
C LEU A 221 -5.43 -18.95 -20.44
N PRO A 222 -5.39 -17.81 -21.18
CA PRO A 222 -5.86 -16.53 -20.63
C PRO A 222 -7.32 -16.61 -20.18
N GLN A 223 -8.20 -17.21 -20.99
CA GLN A 223 -9.62 -17.34 -20.65
C GLN A 223 -9.84 -18.29 -19.46
N ILE A 224 -9.04 -19.35 -19.33
CA ILE A 224 -9.07 -20.25 -18.18
C ILE A 224 -8.62 -19.50 -16.91
N LEU A 225 -7.53 -18.73 -16.97
CA LEU A 225 -7.05 -17.90 -15.85
C LEU A 225 -8.04 -16.80 -15.45
N ASP A 226 -8.83 -16.28 -16.39
CA ASP A 226 -9.92 -15.34 -16.12
C ASP A 226 -11.13 -15.99 -15.43
N THR A 227 -11.18 -17.32 -15.32
CA THR A 227 -12.23 -18.00 -14.55
C THR A 227 -11.96 -18.04 -13.06
N PHE A 228 -10.69 -17.90 -12.66
CA PHE A 228 -10.27 -17.89 -11.26
C PHE A 228 -10.32 -16.47 -10.71
N ALA A 229 -10.85 -16.35 -9.49
CA ALA A 229 -10.89 -15.09 -8.79
C ALA A 229 -9.47 -14.56 -8.50
N VAL A 230 -9.32 -13.25 -8.44
CA VAL A 230 -8.05 -12.57 -8.14
C VAL A 230 -7.47 -13.06 -6.82
N SER A 231 -8.26 -13.21 -5.76
CA SER A 231 -7.78 -13.74 -4.48
C SER A 231 -7.21 -15.15 -4.59
N VAL A 232 -7.83 -16.02 -5.40
CA VAL A 232 -7.37 -17.40 -5.64
C VAL A 232 -6.06 -17.39 -6.43
N LYS A 233 -5.94 -16.56 -7.47
CA LYS A 233 -4.67 -16.42 -8.20
C LYS A 233 -3.55 -15.87 -7.31
N MET A 234 -3.87 -14.91 -6.44
CA MET A 234 -2.91 -14.39 -5.45
C MET A 234 -2.50 -15.45 -4.44
N SER A 235 -3.39 -16.36 -4.03
CA SER A 235 -3.04 -17.40 -3.05
C SER A 235 -2.00 -18.39 -3.58
N TRP A 236 -1.99 -18.66 -4.90
CA TRP A 236 -0.96 -19.50 -5.55
C TRP A 236 0.46 -18.93 -5.40
N ALA A 237 0.56 -17.62 -5.18
CA ALA A 237 1.80 -16.89 -4.98
C ALA A 237 2.10 -16.58 -3.50
N ALA A 238 1.12 -16.72 -2.61
CA ALA A 238 1.21 -16.25 -1.23
C ALA A 238 2.32 -16.91 -0.40
N SER A 239 2.66 -18.17 -0.68
CA SER A 239 3.76 -18.88 0.01
C SER A 239 5.12 -18.74 -0.70
N ARG A 240 5.22 -17.87 -1.72
CA ARG A 240 6.42 -17.70 -2.52
C ARG A 240 7.17 -16.43 -2.12
N VAL A 241 8.49 -16.49 -2.26
CA VAL A 241 9.45 -15.50 -1.80
C VAL A 241 10.33 -15.07 -2.97
N THR A 242 10.64 -13.77 -3.01
CA THR A 242 11.52 -13.15 -3.99
C THR A 242 12.73 -12.51 -3.32
N THR A 243 13.83 -12.41 -4.07
CA THR A 243 15.04 -11.74 -3.54
C THR A 243 14.85 -10.22 -3.49
N ARG A 244 14.31 -9.63 -4.57
CA ARG A 244 13.92 -8.22 -4.59
C ARG A 244 12.46 -8.10 -4.19
N LYS A 245 12.13 -7.05 -3.44
CA LYS A 245 10.76 -6.82 -2.96
C LYS A 245 9.79 -6.62 -4.12
N GLU A 246 10.23 -5.89 -5.14
CA GLU A 246 9.43 -5.56 -6.32
C GLU A 246 9.09 -6.78 -7.17
N ASP A 247 9.98 -7.79 -7.19
CA ASP A 247 9.75 -9.02 -7.94
C ASP A 247 8.53 -9.79 -7.44
N ALA A 248 8.07 -9.57 -6.19
CA ALA A 248 6.82 -10.15 -5.68
C ALA A 248 5.59 -9.66 -6.47
N ALA A 249 5.71 -8.51 -7.14
CA ALA A 249 4.71 -8.01 -8.09
C ALA A 249 5.04 -8.46 -9.52
N TYR A 250 6.31 -8.32 -9.94
CA TYR A 250 6.69 -8.56 -11.33
C TYR A 250 6.56 -10.02 -11.76
N CYS A 251 6.73 -10.98 -10.85
CA CYS A 251 6.54 -12.39 -11.14
C CYS A 251 5.07 -12.80 -11.37
N LEU A 252 4.11 -11.89 -11.13
CA LEU A 252 2.67 -12.13 -11.28
C LEU A 252 2.07 -11.45 -12.53
N LEU A 253 2.85 -10.65 -13.26
CA LEU A 253 2.33 -9.86 -14.38
C LEU A 253 1.62 -10.71 -15.43
N GLY A 254 2.26 -11.80 -15.85
CA GLY A 254 1.67 -12.73 -16.82
C GLY A 254 0.43 -13.45 -16.31
N LEU A 255 0.39 -13.80 -15.02
CA LEU A 255 -0.76 -14.46 -14.39
C LEU A 255 -2.04 -13.60 -14.43
N PHE A 256 -1.86 -12.28 -14.40
CA PHE A 256 -2.94 -11.30 -14.47
C PHE A 256 -3.04 -10.61 -15.83
N SER A 257 -2.26 -11.02 -16.83
CA SER A 257 -2.18 -10.38 -18.16
C SER A 257 -1.90 -8.87 -18.11
N ILE A 258 -1.03 -8.44 -17.19
CA ILE A 258 -0.66 -7.04 -16.97
C ILE A 258 0.68 -6.73 -17.60
N ASN A 259 0.81 -5.53 -18.15
CA ASN A 259 2.09 -4.93 -18.52
C ASN A 259 2.27 -3.64 -17.72
N MET A 260 3.43 -3.47 -17.08
CA MET A 260 3.77 -2.26 -16.34
C MET A 260 5.28 -2.00 -16.34
N PRO A 261 5.74 -0.74 -16.23
CA PRO A 261 7.18 -0.44 -16.15
C PRO A 261 7.84 -1.01 -14.89
N MET A 262 9.04 -1.60 -15.06
CA MET A 262 9.87 -2.07 -13.94
C MET A 262 10.60 -0.90 -13.27
N LEU A 263 10.25 -0.58 -12.04
CA LEU A 263 10.87 0.47 -11.23
C LEU A 263 11.57 -0.15 -10.01
N TYR A 264 12.77 -0.70 -10.22
CA TYR A 264 13.57 -1.23 -9.10
C TYR A 264 13.99 -0.11 -8.13
N GLY A 265 13.79 -0.33 -6.83
CA GLY A 265 13.99 0.65 -5.77
C GLY A 265 12.70 1.24 -5.20
N GLU A 266 11.53 0.91 -5.76
CA GLU A 266 10.23 1.35 -5.22
C GLU A 266 9.71 0.52 -4.03
N GLY A 267 10.33 -0.64 -3.77
CA GLY A 267 9.98 -1.55 -2.68
C GLY A 267 8.54 -2.08 -2.79
N ASP A 268 7.81 -2.04 -1.68
CA ASP A 268 6.46 -2.62 -1.57
C ASP A 268 5.41 -1.87 -2.44
N LYS A 269 5.76 -0.70 -2.99
CA LYS A 269 4.91 0.05 -3.93
C LYS A 269 4.65 -0.71 -5.23
N ALA A 270 5.56 -1.57 -5.67
CA ALA A 270 5.39 -2.38 -6.87
C ALA A 270 4.13 -3.26 -6.76
N PHE A 271 3.88 -3.84 -5.58
CA PHE A 271 2.72 -4.70 -5.33
C PHE A 271 1.40 -3.91 -5.30
N LEU A 272 1.43 -2.66 -4.82
CA LEU A 272 0.28 -1.76 -4.91
C LEU A 272 -0.02 -1.37 -6.36
N ARG A 273 1.01 -1.09 -7.17
CA ARG A 273 0.86 -0.81 -8.60
C ARG A 273 0.30 -2.01 -9.37
N LEU A 274 0.72 -3.24 -9.03
CA LEU A 274 0.13 -4.46 -9.58
C LEU A 274 -1.38 -4.51 -9.27
N GLN A 275 -1.77 -4.30 -8.01
CA GLN A 275 -3.18 -4.29 -7.64
C GLN A 275 -3.96 -3.16 -8.34
N ASP A 276 -3.38 -1.97 -8.50
CA ASP A 276 -4.01 -0.89 -9.29
C ASP A 276 -4.24 -1.32 -10.74
N ALA A 277 -3.24 -1.93 -11.38
CA ALA A 277 -3.38 -2.45 -12.73
C ALA A 277 -4.43 -3.57 -12.85
N ILE A 278 -4.50 -4.48 -11.86
CA ILE A 278 -5.55 -5.51 -11.79
C ILE A 278 -6.93 -4.86 -11.71
N VAL A 279 -7.12 -3.89 -10.83
CA VAL A 279 -8.41 -3.22 -10.63
C VAL A 279 -8.86 -2.44 -11.86
N ARG A 280 -7.92 -1.84 -12.60
CA ARG A 280 -8.25 -1.15 -13.86
C ARG A 280 -8.72 -2.08 -14.98
N GLN A 281 -8.34 -3.36 -14.93
CA GLN A 281 -8.64 -4.34 -15.97
C GLN A 281 -9.71 -5.37 -15.54
N SER A 282 -9.96 -5.49 -14.24
CA SER A 282 -10.86 -6.49 -13.65
C SER A 282 -11.95 -5.84 -12.80
N LYS A 283 -13.15 -6.39 -12.88
CA LYS A 283 -14.27 -6.04 -12.00
C LYS A 283 -14.28 -6.88 -10.71
N ASP A 284 -13.34 -7.80 -10.56
CA ASP A 284 -13.35 -8.80 -9.51
C ASP A 284 -13.04 -8.20 -8.13
N GLN A 285 -14.08 -8.11 -7.30
CA GLN A 285 -14.00 -7.59 -5.94
C GLN A 285 -13.21 -8.49 -4.98
N SER A 286 -12.77 -9.69 -5.42
CA SER A 286 -12.02 -10.62 -4.59
C SER A 286 -10.63 -10.11 -4.26
N ILE A 287 -10.14 -9.09 -4.97
CA ILE A 287 -8.93 -8.36 -4.60
C ILE A 287 -8.99 -7.76 -3.18
N LEU A 288 -10.20 -7.53 -2.65
CA LEU A 288 -10.42 -7.06 -1.29
C LEU A 288 -10.44 -8.19 -0.23
N LEU A 289 -10.37 -9.46 -0.63
CA LEU A 289 -10.49 -10.65 0.22
C LEU A 289 -9.14 -11.17 0.76
N TRP A 290 -8.27 -10.26 1.18
CA TRP A 290 -7.04 -10.61 1.89
C TRP A 290 -7.22 -10.54 3.40
N LYS A 291 -6.43 -11.33 4.15
CA LYS A 291 -6.40 -11.32 5.62
C LYS A 291 -5.01 -10.97 6.14
N ALA A 292 -4.92 -10.17 7.20
CA ALA A 292 -3.64 -9.88 7.85
C ALA A 292 -3.75 -10.01 9.38
N THR A 293 -2.72 -10.61 9.98
CA THR A 293 -2.60 -10.74 11.43
C THR A 293 -2.16 -9.42 12.09
N PRO A 294 -2.56 -9.17 13.36
CA PRO A 294 -2.23 -7.94 14.08
C PRO A 294 -0.73 -7.68 14.21
N SER A 295 0.13 -8.70 14.23
CA SER A 295 1.59 -8.54 14.38
C SER A 295 2.25 -7.85 13.18
N ARG A 296 1.61 -7.89 12.01
CA ARG A 296 2.13 -7.28 10.75
C ARG A 296 1.65 -5.86 10.53
N ILE A 297 0.74 -5.39 11.37
CA ILE A 297 0.15 -4.06 11.31
C ILE A 297 0.55 -3.33 12.59
N PRO A 298 1.14 -2.12 12.55
CA PRO A 298 1.36 -1.35 13.78
C PRO A 298 0.03 -1.24 14.53
N GLN A 299 -0.01 -1.60 15.83
CA GLN A 299 -1.22 -1.71 16.66
C GLN A 299 -2.14 -0.45 16.64
N GLU A 300 -1.64 0.68 16.12
CA GLU A 300 -2.32 1.96 16.05
C GLU A 300 -2.83 2.35 14.64
N ARG A 301 -2.62 1.53 13.60
CA ARG A 301 -2.99 1.84 12.20
C ARG A 301 -3.87 0.76 11.56
N ALA A 302 -4.94 1.18 10.90
CA ALA A 302 -5.72 0.36 9.99
C ALA A 302 -5.06 0.39 8.61
N PRO A 303 -4.72 -0.74 7.98
CA PRO A 303 -4.25 -0.73 6.60
C PRO A 303 -5.33 -0.25 5.64
N GLY A 304 -4.89 0.13 4.44
CA GLY A 304 -5.78 0.47 3.34
C GLY A 304 -6.65 -0.69 2.89
N CYS A 305 -7.51 -0.47 1.90
CA CYS A 305 -8.37 -1.52 1.36
C CYS A 305 -7.62 -2.56 0.50
N LEU A 306 -6.53 -2.15 -0.15
CA LEU A 306 -5.66 -3.06 -0.91
C LEU A 306 -4.66 -3.77 0.00
N ALA A 307 -4.25 -4.95 -0.44
CA ALA A 307 -3.38 -5.82 0.33
C ALA A 307 -1.96 -5.23 0.40
N PRO A 308 -1.29 -5.25 1.57
CA PRO A 308 0.08 -4.76 1.67
C PRO A 308 1.08 -5.70 0.98
N LEU A 309 0.81 -7.01 0.98
CA LEU A 309 1.71 -8.06 0.49
C LEU A 309 0.90 -9.25 -0.05
N CYS A 310 1.46 -10.01 -0.99
CA CYS A 310 0.82 -11.19 -1.57
C CYS A 310 0.51 -12.29 -0.54
N GLU A 311 1.37 -12.47 0.47
CA GLU A 311 1.18 -13.48 1.53
C GLU A 311 -0.15 -13.33 2.30
N THR A 312 -0.75 -12.14 2.31
CA THR A 312 -2.06 -11.91 2.94
C THR A 312 -3.23 -12.63 2.25
N PHE A 313 -2.99 -13.26 1.10
CA PHE A 313 -3.95 -14.11 0.38
C PHE A 313 -3.74 -15.62 0.62
N LYS A 314 -2.85 -16.03 1.54
CA LYS A 314 -2.45 -17.44 1.75
C LYS A 314 -3.64 -18.40 1.93
N ASP A 315 -4.67 -17.96 2.64
CA ASP A 315 -5.87 -18.73 2.91
C ASP A 315 -7.06 -18.09 2.20
N PRO A 316 -7.21 -18.30 0.88
CA PRO A 316 -8.27 -17.68 0.10
C PRO A 316 -9.62 -18.23 0.56
N GLU A 317 -10.63 -17.36 0.59
CA GLU A 317 -12.01 -17.80 0.73
C GLU A 317 -12.38 -18.70 -0.45
N ARG A 318 -13.12 -19.78 -0.18
CA ARG A 318 -13.64 -20.65 -1.24
C ARG A 318 -14.83 -19.99 -1.92
N ILE A 319 -14.52 -19.11 -2.86
CA ILE A 319 -15.51 -18.40 -3.65
C ILE A 319 -15.71 -19.09 -5.01
N VAL A 320 -16.93 -19.03 -5.53
CA VAL A 320 -17.26 -19.55 -6.87
C VAL A 320 -16.43 -18.78 -7.89
N GLY A 321 -15.50 -19.46 -8.55
CA GLY A 321 -14.89 -18.96 -9.78
C GLY A 321 -15.94 -18.88 -10.89
N ARG A 322 -15.75 -17.96 -11.85
CA ARG A 322 -16.67 -17.60 -12.95
C ARG A 322 -17.29 -18.79 -13.70
N ARG A 323 -16.70 -19.99 -13.63
CA ARG A 323 -17.09 -21.20 -14.37
C ARG A 323 -16.84 -22.54 -13.64
N VAL A 324 -17.15 -22.66 -12.35
CA VAL A 324 -17.13 -24.00 -11.68
C VAL A 324 -18.23 -24.95 -12.23
N PHE A 325 -19.05 -24.51 -13.18
CA PHE A 325 -20.09 -25.32 -13.81
C PHE A 325 -19.61 -25.96 -15.12
N SER A 326 -18.80 -27.01 -15.03
CA SER A 326 -18.48 -27.85 -16.21
C SER A 326 -19.70 -28.58 -16.80
N ASN A 327 -20.89 -28.47 -16.20
CA ASN A 327 -22.12 -29.18 -16.61
C ASN A 327 -23.39 -28.33 -16.77
N VAL A 328 -23.31 -26.98 -16.73
CA VAL A 328 -24.49 -26.14 -16.98
C VAL A 328 -24.48 -25.66 -18.45
N ASP A 329 -25.56 -25.95 -19.16
CA ASP A 329 -25.79 -25.51 -20.55
C ASP A 329 -25.56 -23.99 -20.67
N ARG A 330 -24.74 -23.56 -21.65
CA ARG A 330 -24.35 -22.16 -21.88
C ARG A 330 -25.53 -21.20 -21.99
N ARG A 331 -26.73 -21.70 -22.28
CA ARG A 331 -27.98 -20.91 -22.30
C ARG A 331 -28.41 -20.39 -20.93
N TYR A 332 -27.88 -20.95 -19.83
CA TYR A 332 -28.11 -20.50 -18.45
C TYR A 332 -26.88 -19.80 -17.85
N GLU A 333 -25.88 -19.40 -18.67
CA GLU A 333 -24.84 -18.45 -18.24
C GLU A 333 -25.53 -17.13 -17.84
N ALA A 334 -25.88 -16.99 -16.57
CA ALA A 334 -26.21 -15.70 -16.00
C ALA A 334 -24.92 -14.87 -16.04
N ASP A 335 -24.96 -13.72 -16.72
CA ASP A 335 -23.84 -12.81 -16.85
C ASP A 335 -23.54 -12.10 -15.51
N PHE A 336 -23.03 -12.87 -14.54
CA PHE A 336 -22.79 -12.43 -13.16
C PHE A 336 -21.81 -11.24 -13.10
N LEU A 337 -20.81 -11.19 -13.99
CA LEU A 337 -19.81 -10.11 -14.05
C LEU A 337 -20.11 -9.04 -15.11
N GLY A 338 -20.87 -9.34 -16.15
CA GLY A 338 -21.33 -8.31 -17.10
C GLY A 338 -22.17 -7.24 -16.42
N ASN A 339 -22.90 -7.63 -15.35
CA ASN A 339 -23.70 -6.73 -14.52
C ASN A 339 -22.94 -6.06 -13.37
N MET A 340 -21.67 -6.41 -13.13
CA MET A 340 -20.86 -5.74 -12.10
C MET A 340 -20.34 -4.39 -12.58
N ALA A 341 -20.44 -3.39 -11.70
CA ALA A 341 -19.85 -2.08 -11.93
C ALA A 341 -18.32 -2.17 -11.90
N PRO A 342 -17.61 -1.44 -12.77
CA PRO A 342 -16.16 -1.36 -12.70
C PRO A 342 -15.71 -0.74 -11.37
N MET A 343 -14.49 -1.10 -10.98
CA MET A 343 -13.80 -0.49 -9.85
C MET A 343 -12.90 0.62 -10.37
N GLU A 344 -12.82 1.74 -9.66
CA GLU A 344 -11.97 2.88 -10.03
C GLU A 344 -11.02 3.24 -8.89
N ILE A 345 -9.75 3.37 -9.19
CA ILE A 345 -8.74 3.81 -8.22
C ILE A 345 -8.32 5.25 -8.51
N THR A 346 -8.42 6.09 -7.48
CA THR A 346 -7.80 7.42 -7.40
C THR A 346 -6.56 7.37 -6.52
N ASP A 347 -5.88 8.51 -6.31
CA ASP A 347 -4.71 8.57 -5.42
C ASP A 347 -5.00 8.17 -3.95
N THR A 348 -6.26 8.27 -3.53
CA THR A 348 -6.65 8.09 -2.12
C THR A 348 -7.74 7.05 -1.91
N VAL A 349 -8.53 6.71 -2.93
CA VAL A 349 -9.76 5.93 -2.76
C VAL A 349 -9.93 4.90 -3.87
N LEU A 350 -10.36 3.70 -3.49
CA LEU A 350 -10.93 2.69 -4.36
C LEU A 350 -12.45 2.86 -4.37
N ARG A 351 -13.00 3.28 -5.51
CA ARG A 351 -14.44 3.38 -5.73
C ARG A 351 -14.97 2.07 -6.28
N THR A 352 -16.03 1.58 -5.68
CA THR A 352 -16.73 0.39 -6.16
C THR A 352 -18.16 0.38 -5.64
N ASN A 353 -19.02 -0.37 -6.32
CA ASN A 353 -20.39 -0.54 -5.89
C ASN A 353 -20.50 -1.73 -4.92
N LEU A 354 -20.98 -1.48 -3.70
CA LEU A 354 -21.17 -2.51 -2.67
C LEU A 354 -22.59 -2.48 -2.12
N TRP A 355 -23.03 -3.63 -1.64
CA TRP A 355 -24.13 -3.69 -0.70
C TRP A 355 -23.60 -3.31 0.68
N ILE A 356 -24.16 -2.25 1.26
CA ILE A 356 -23.79 -1.75 2.57
C ILE A 356 -24.87 -2.14 3.56
N CYS A 357 -24.48 -2.89 4.59
CA CYS A 357 -25.39 -3.37 5.65
C CYS A 357 -24.92 -2.85 7.01
N PRO A 358 -25.76 -2.12 7.78
CA PRO A 358 -25.44 -1.75 9.15
C PRO A 358 -25.15 -2.99 10.01
N CYS A 359 -24.16 -2.90 10.89
CA CYS A 359 -23.87 -3.93 11.88
C CYS A 359 -23.33 -3.35 13.19
N THR A 360 -23.46 -4.11 14.28
CA THR A 360 -22.81 -3.84 15.56
C THR A 360 -21.83 -4.95 15.84
N VAL A 361 -20.58 -4.59 16.06
CA VAL A 361 -19.49 -5.51 16.40
C VAL A 361 -19.18 -5.36 17.88
N SER A 362 -19.23 -6.45 18.61
CA SER A 362 -18.95 -6.51 20.05
C SER A 362 -17.71 -7.36 20.26
N ALA A 363 -16.73 -6.85 21.00
CA ALA A 363 -15.53 -7.59 21.35
C ALA A 363 -15.20 -7.36 22.83
N TYR A 364 -14.77 -8.41 23.49
CA TYR A 364 -14.33 -8.33 24.89
C TYR A 364 -13.02 -7.52 24.98
N ASP A 365 -13.02 -6.46 25.79
CA ASP A 365 -11.82 -5.69 26.09
C ASP A 365 -11.34 -5.98 27.52
N PRO A 366 -10.20 -6.67 27.70
CA PRO A 366 -9.68 -7.00 29.03
C PRO A 366 -9.26 -5.76 29.84
N HIS A 367 -9.09 -4.59 29.22
CA HIS A 367 -8.76 -3.34 29.93
C HIS A 367 -9.99 -2.61 30.49
N VAL A 368 -11.19 -2.92 29.99
CA VAL A 368 -12.45 -2.27 30.38
C VAL A 368 -13.36 -3.24 31.16
N GLU A 369 -12.92 -4.50 31.36
CA GLU A 369 -13.69 -5.58 32.00
C GLU A 369 -15.13 -5.68 31.45
N GLY A 370 -15.27 -5.61 30.12
CA GLY A 370 -16.59 -5.63 29.47
C GLY A 370 -16.53 -5.63 27.96
N ASP A 371 -17.71 -5.80 27.34
CA ASP A 371 -17.85 -5.78 25.89
C ASP A 371 -17.82 -4.36 25.34
N VAL A 372 -16.95 -4.11 24.38
CA VAL A 372 -16.92 -2.87 23.60
C VAL A 372 -17.75 -3.07 22.35
N HIS A 373 -18.84 -2.29 22.24
CA HIS A 373 -19.73 -2.31 21.08
C HIS A 373 -19.38 -1.19 20.10
N ARG A 374 -19.18 -1.53 18.83
CA ARG A 374 -18.91 -0.60 17.73
C ARG A 374 -19.96 -0.72 16.64
N LYS A 375 -20.57 0.40 16.27
CA LYS A 375 -21.45 0.48 15.10
C LYS A 375 -20.59 0.60 13.84
N LEU A 376 -20.70 -0.37 12.95
CA LEU A 376 -19.92 -0.50 11.72
C LEU A 376 -20.84 -0.88 10.56
N TRP A 377 -20.24 -1.13 9.41
CA TRP A 377 -20.92 -1.51 8.19
C TRP A 377 -20.27 -2.74 7.59
N LEU A 378 -21.07 -3.66 7.06
CA LEU A 378 -20.61 -4.74 6.20
C LEU A 378 -20.67 -4.25 4.76
N GLY A 379 -19.53 -4.23 4.08
CA GLY A 379 -19.43 -4.12 2.63
C GLY A 379 -19.51 -5.50 2.01
N ILE A 380 -20.71 -5.91 1.61
CA ILE A 380 -20.99 -7.22 1.01
C ILE A 380 -20.57 -7.17 -0.46
N LEU A 381 -19.69 -8.09 -0.82
CA LEU A 381 -19.09 -8.18 -2.15
C LEU A 381 -20.00 -8.98 -3.08
N ASP A 382 -19.92 -8.72 -4.39
CA ASP A 382 -20.70 -9.39 -5.42
C ASP A 382 -20.10 -10.75 -5.84
N LEU A 383 -19.60 -11.50 -4.84
CA LEU A 383 -19.00 -12.82 -4.97
C LEU A 383 -19.81 -13.81 -4.15
N ALA A 384 -19.87 -15.07 -4.58
CA ALA A 384 -20.57 -16.12 -3.86
C ALA A 384 -19.61 -17.21 -3.37
N TYR A 385 -20.00 -17.97 -2.35
CA TYR A 385 -19.23 -19.12 -1.87
C TYR A 385 -19.48 -20.38 -2.71
N ASP A 386 -18.45 -21.21 -2.87
CA ASP A 386 -18.50 -22.43 -3.70
C ASP A 386 -19.50 -23.48 -3.18
N ASP A 387 -19.68 -23.55 -1.87
CA ASP A 387 -20.60 -24.43 -1.16
C ASP A 387 -22.02 -23.85 -1.00
N ASP A 388 -22.17 -22.53 -0.94
CA ASP A 388 -23.47 -21.83 -0.95
C ASP A 388 -23.45 -20.58 -1.86
N TYR A 389 -24.08 -20.72 -3.04
CA TYR A 389 -24.16 -19.66 -4.05
C TYR A 389 -24.95 -18.41 -3.63
N LEU A 390 -25.72 -18.48 -2.53
CA LEU A 390 -26.39 -17.30 -1.97
C LEU A 390 -25.55 -16.60 -0.92
N ALA A 391 -24.64 -17.31 -0.25
CA ALA A 391 -23.76 -16.73 0.74
C ALA A 391 -22.70 -15.89 0.02
N ARG A 392 -22.39 -14.73 0.58
CA ARG A 392 -21.44 -13.77 0.00
C ARG A 392 -20.41 -13.31 1.03
N PRO A 393 -19.14 -13.09 0.65
CA PRO A 393 -18.17 -12.56 1.57
C PRO A 393 -18.38 -11.05 1.74
N ALA A 394 -18.14 -10.56 2.95
CA ALA A 394 -18.25 -9.16 3.30
C ALA A 394 -17.04 -8.70 4.12
N ILE A 395 -16.63 -7.47 3.89
CA ILE A 395 -15.57 -6.81 4.66
C ILE A 395 -16.18 -5.83 5.66
N LEU A 396 -15.55 -5.67 6.82
CA LEU A 396 -15.96 -4.68 7.81
C LEU A 396 -15.43 -3.29 7.43
N LEU A 397 -16.35 -2.33 7.45
CA LEU A 397 -16.14 -0.95 7.04
C LEU A 397 -16.55 0.00 8.16
N GLU A 398 -15.76 1.06 8.34
CA GLU A 398 -16.08 2.18 9.20
C GLU A 398 -16.33 3.43 8.35
N HIS A 399 -17.45 4.10 8.61
CA HIS A 399 -17.83 5.32 7.88
C HIS A 399 -17.00 6.51 8.38
N MET A 400 -16.40 7.26 7.45
CA MET A 400 -15.43 8.32 7.75
C MET A 400 -16.04 9.73 7.85
N GLY A 401 -17.36 9.87 7.84
CA GLY A 401 -18.07 11.15 8.03
C GLY A 401 -18.20 12.02 6.76
N ALA A 402 -17.51 11.67 5.68
CA ALA A 402 -17.85 12.13 4.33
C ALA A 402 -18.87 11.18 3.68
N VAL A 403 -19.66 11.71 2.75
CA VAL A 403 -20.70 10.94 2.04
C VAL A 403 -20.05 9.76 1.32
N ASP A 404 -20.50 8.55 1.65
CA ASP A 404 -20.12 7.28 1.00
C ASP A 404 -18.65 6.93 1.07
N PHE A 405 -18.00 7.39 2.13
CA PHE A 405 -16.57 7.21 2.30
C PHE A 405 -16.27 6.37 3.54
N TYR A 406 -15.51 5.30 3.32
CA TYR A 406 -15.26 4.25 4.30
C TYR A 406 -13.78 3.90 4.39
N ARG A 407 -13.39 3.30 5.51
CA ARG A 407 -12.12 2.57 5.64
C ARG A 407 -12.37 1.13 6.03
N ARG A 408 -11.52 0.22 5.55
CA ARG A 408 -11.54 -1.17 5.97
C ARG A 408 -11.01 -1.30 7.40
N VAL A 409 -11.67 -2.10 8.21
CA VAL A 409 -11.30 -2.43 9.60
C VAL A 409 -11.39 -3.95 9.82
N TYR A 410 -10.79 -4.45 10.90
CA TYR A 410 -10.75 -5.89 11.22
C TYR A 410 -10.21 -6.74 10.05
N HIS A 411 -9.03 -6.41 9.54
CA HIS A 411 -8.44 -7.04 8.35
C HIS A 411 -8.15 -8.53 8.48
N GLN A 412 -8.24 -9.09 9.69
CA GLN A 412 -8.18 -10.53 9.95
C GLN A 412 -9.51 -11.28 9.66
N LEU A 413 -10.61 -10.55 9.45
CA LEU A 413 -11.94 -11.12 9.28
C LEU A 413 -12.50 -10.88 7.87
N ILE A 414 -13.06 -11.94 7.31
CA ILE A 414 -14.03 -11.90 6.22
C ILE A 414 -15.33 -12.48 6.78
N VAL A 415 -16.44 -11.78 6.57
CA VAL A 415 -17.74 -12.15 7.13
C VAL A 415 -18.58 -12.80 6.06
N THR A 416 -19.01 -14.04 6.27
CA THR A 416 -19.98 -14.70 5.40
C THR A 416 -21.38 -14.15 5.67
N VAL A 417 -22.03 -13.64 4.62
CA VAL A 417 -23.38 -13.09 4.68
C VAL A 417 -24.32 -13.97 3.89
N ASN A 418 -25.22 -14.67 4.59
CA ASN A 418 -26.28 -15.45 3.98
C ASN A 418 -27.60 -14.65 4.04
N PRO A 419 -28.20 -14.27 2.90
CA PRO A 419 -29.44 -13.49 2.87
C PRO A 419 -30.65 -14.26 3.45
N ARG A 420 -30.55 -15.57 3.66
CA ARG A 420 -31.60 -16.38 4.31
C ARG A 420 -31.61 -16.21 5.83
N GLU A 421 -30.51 -15.77 6.43
CA GLU A 421 -30.33 -15.64 7.88
C GLU A 421 -30.56 -14.20 8.37
N ASN A 422 -31.82 -13.73 8.27
CA ASN A 422 -32.16 -12.40 8.73
C ASN A 422 -32.06 -12.27 10.26
N ASN A 423 -31.37 -11.22 10.73
CA ASN A 423 -31.25 -10.82 12.14
C ASN A 423 -30.62 -11.86 13.08
N THR A 424 -29.57 -12.55 12.63
CA THR A 424 -28.76 -13.43 13.49
C THR A 424 -27.48 -12.74 13.97
N SER A 425 -27.13 -12.99 15.24
CA SER A 425 -25.78 -12.70 15.75
C SER A 425 -24.82 -13.76 15.23
N LEU A 426 -23.76 -13.34 14.56
CA LEU A 426 -22.67 -14.21 14.15
C LEU A 426 -21.51 -14.08 15.14
N GLN A 427 -21.17 -15.16 15.82
CA GLN A 427 -19.99 -15.21 16.69
C GLN A 427 -18.79 -15.74 15.90
N LEU A 428 -17.71 -14.97 15.88
CA LEU A 428 -16.44 -15.30 15.23
C LEU A 428 -15.35 -15.37 16.30
N SER A 429 -14.56 -16.43 16.30
CA SER A 429 -13.39 -16.55 17.17
C SER A 429 -12.14 -16.06 16.45
N LEU A 430 -11.35 -15.24 17.12
CA LEU A 430 -9.99 -14.91 16.67
C LEU A 430 -9.00 -15.83 17.38
N ASP A 431 -8.38 -16.74 16.64
CA ASP A 431 -7.22 -17.46 17.16
C ASP A 431 -5.99 -16.56 17.04
N GLN A 432 -5.42 -16.17 18.18
CA GLN A 432 -4.11 -15.53 18.22
C GLN A 432 -3.06 -16.65 18.25
N ASP A 433 -2.51 -17.03 17.10
CA ASP A 433 -1.30 -17.83 17.06
C ASP A 433 -0.13 -16.98 17.56
N VAL A 434 0.13 -17.04 18.86
CA VAL A 434 1.40 -16.61 19.45
C VAL A 434 2.37 -17.78 19.30
N GLU A 435 2.98 -17.92 18.12
CA GLU A 435 4.11 -18.83 17.96
C GLU A 435 5.23 -18.40 18.92
N GLY A 436 5.50 -19.26 19.91
CA GLY A 436 6.72 -19.19 20.72
C GLY A 436 6.55 -18.66 22.14
N ARG A 437 5.80 -19.36 23.00
CA ARG A 437 6.12 -19.53 24.43
C ARG A 437 5.31 -20.69 25.03
N SER A 438 5.96 -21.84 25.19
CA SER A 438 5.49 -22.88 26.10
C SER A 438 5.72 -22.40 27.54
N THR A 439 4.64 -22.09 28.25
CA THR A 439 4.38 -22.51 29.65
C THR A 439 3.09 -21.87 30.16
N HIS A 440 2.11 -22.72 30.47
CA HIS A 440 0.94 -22.51 31.33
C HIS A 440 0.48 -21.08 31.63
N THR A 441 -0.46 -20.57 30.82
CA THR A 441 -1.58 -19.72 31.24
C THR A 441 -2.65 -19.77 30.13
N LEU A 442 -3.93 -19.68 30.51
CA LEU A 442 -5.08 -19.79 29.61
C LEU A 442 -4.93 -18.90 28.37
N THR A 443 -5.13 -19.50 27.20
CA THR A 443 -5.19 -18.82 25.91
C THR A 443 -6.45 -17.95 25.86
N ASP A 444 -6.30 -16.64 26.01
CA ASP A 444 -7.39 -15.67 25.86
C ASP A 444 -7.85 -15.60 24.39
N LYS A 445 -8.77 -16.50 24.00
CA LYS A 445 -9.49 -16.41 22.73
C LYS A 445 -10.40 -15.19 22.77
N THR A 446 -10.10 -14.17 21.97
CA THR A 446 -10.97 -13.01 21.83
C THR A 446 -12.11 -13.38 20.87
N SER A 447 -13.33 -13.54 21.39
CA SER A 447 -14.51 -13.76 20.56
C SER A 447 -15.12 -12.42 20.15
N ILE A 448 -15.45 -12.28 18.86
CA ILE A 448 -16.13 -11.12 18.31
C ILE A 448 -17.55 -11.53 17.91
N VAL A 449 -18.55 -10.77 18.35
CA VAL A 449 -19.95 -10.98 17.98
C VAL A 449 -20.39 -9.88 17.02
N ILE A 450 -20.89 -10.26 15.85
CA ILE A 450 -21.40 -9.35 14.82
C ILE A 450 -22.92 -9.50 14.73
N VAL A 451 -23.65 -8.43 15.02
CA VAL A 451 -25.11 -8.35 14.83
C VAL A 451 -25.37 -7.50 13.60
N ARG A 452 -26.07 -8.03 12.60
CA ARG A 452 -26.31 -7.39 11.29
C ARG A 452 -27.79 -7.20 11.01
N SER A 453 -28.14 -6.08 10.37
CA SER A 453 -29.51 -5.74 9.95
C SER A 453 -29.66 -5.85 8.44
N LEU A 454 -29.80 -7.08 7.93
CA LEU A 454 -29.84 -7.36 6.49
C LEU A 454 -31.05 -6.74 5.78
N ASP A 455 -32.14 -6.51 6.52
CA ASP A 455 -33.33 -5.77 6.07
C ASP A 455 -33.03 -4.30 5.73
N GLN A 456 -31.95 -3.75 6.30
CA GLN A 456 -31.49 -2.39 6.05
C GLN A 456 -30.32 -2.33 5.06
N ALA A 457 -29.96 -3.45 4.43
CA ALA A 457 -28.91 -3.47 3.44
C ALA A 457 -29.36 -2.75 2.15
N PHE A 458 -28.50 -1.90 1.59
CA PHE A 458 -28.75 -1.21 0.33
C PHE A 458 -27.50 -1.15 -0.53
N LYS A 459 -27.69 -1.16 -1.86
CA LYS A 459 -26.59 -1.09 -2.83
C LYS A 459 -26.19 0.37 -3.05
N LYS A 460 -24.90 0.68 -3.00
CA LYS A 460 -24.38 2.05 -3.14
C LYS A 460 -22.96 2.09 -3.71
N ASP A 461 -22.64 3.15 -4.44
CA ASP A 461 -21.27 3.46 -4.82
C ASP A 461 -20.53 4.01 -3.61
N VAL A 462 -19.46 3.34 -3.22
CA VAL A 462 -18.68 3.68 -2.03
C VAL A 462 -17.22 3.90 -2.39
N GLY A 463 -16.60 4.84 -1.68
CA GLY A 463 -15.17 5.03 -1.68
C GLY A 463 -14.53 4.36 -0.47
N ILE A 464 -13.57 3.48 -0.68
CA ILE A 464 -12.80 2.83 0.39
C ILE A 464 -11.35 3.35 0.37
N LEU A 465 -10.86 3.81 1.52
CA LEU A 465 -9.52 4.38 1.65
C LEU A 465 -8.41 3.40 1.21
N LEU A 466 -7.50 3.84 0.33
CA LEU A 466 -6.37 3.04 -0.17
C LEU A 466 -5.17 3.02 0.77
N GLN A 467 -4.94 4.11 1.50
CA GLN A 467 -3.76 4.26 2.34
C GLN A 467 -4.05 3.82 3.79
N GLN A 468 -2.99 3.50 4.52
CA GLN A 468 -3.12 3.23 5.95
C GLN A 468 -3.63 4.48 6.69
N SER A 469 -4.51 4.30 7.66
CA SER A 469 -5.00 5.37 8.52
C SER A 469 -4.79 5.02 10.00
N PRO A 470 -4.58 6.00 10.90
CA PRO A 470 -4.61 5.73 12.33
C PRO A 470 -5.99 5.16 12.73
N ILE A 471 -6.02 4.07 13.52
CA ILE A 471 -7.30 3.46 13.97
C ILE A 471 -8.14 4.49 14.74
N ASN A 472 -7.50 5.44 15.41
CA ASN A 472 -8.16 6.50 16.19
C ASN A 472 -8.58 7.75 15.38
N ALA A 473 -8.42 7.77 14.04
CA ALA A 473 -8.72 8.95 13.21
C ALA A 473 -10.20 9.38 13.21
N VAL A 474 -11.11 8.57 13.77
CA VAL A 474 -12.53 8.88 13.97
C VAL A 474 -12.95 8.49 15.40
N ARG A 475 -12.23 8.94 16.44
CA ARG A 475 -12.86 9.03 17.77
C ARG A 475 -13.76 10.27 17.75
N THR A 476 -14.99 10.10 17.27
CA THR A 476 -16.02 11.17 17.35
C THR A 476 -16.40 11.53 18.79
N ASN A 477 -15.96 10.75 19.79
CA ASN A 477 -15.99 11.14 21.19
C ASN A 477 -14.64 10.83 21.87
N PRO A 478 -13.86 11.85 22.30
CA PRO A 478 -12.74 11.61 23.19
C PRO A 478 -13.24 11.12 24.55
N SER A 479 -12.54 10.14 25.16
CA SER A 479 -12.78 9.78 26.56
C SER A 479 -12.43 10.98 27.46
N LEU A 480 -13.09 11.06 28.62
CA LEU A 480 -12.98 12.14 29.61
C LEU A 480 -11.53 12.51 30.01
N GLU A 481 -10.59 11.59 29.80
CA GLU A 481 -9.18 11.74 30.20
C GLU A 481 -8.21 12.00 29.03
N GLY A 482 -8.64 11.78 27.77
CA GLY A 482 -7.73 11.76 26.61
C GLY A 482 -7.71 13.01 25.73
N GLY A 483 -8.73 13.87 25.80
CA GLY A 483 -8.90 15.00 24.88
C GLY A 483 -9.09 14.59 23.41
N PRO A 484 -9.52 15.51 22.51
CA PRO A 484 -9.62 15.20 21.10
C PRO A 484 -8.22 15.04 20.49
N ALA A 485 -7.96 13.91 19.83
CA ALA A 485 -6.79 13.74 18.99
C ALA A 485 -7.20 14.06 17.54
N THR A 486 -6.80 15.22 17.02
CA THR A 486 -7.14 15.64 15.65
C THR A 486 -6.12 15.13 14.64
N GLY A 487 -6.52 15.12 13.37
CA GLY A 487 -5.59 15.05 12.24
C GLY A 487 -4.63 16.26 12.20
N PRO A 488 -3.77 16.33 11.17
CA PRO A 488 -2.83 17.44 11.01
C PRO A 488 -3.56 18.79 10.91
N VAL A 489 -3.06 19.80 11.62
CA VAL A 489 -3.55 21.19 11.56
C VAL A 489 -2.63 21.99 10.65
N TYR A 490 -3.20 22.65 9.64
CA TYR A 490 -2.46 23.45 8.68
C TYR A 490 -2.62 24.96 8.95
N PHE A 491 -1.54 25.70 8.75
CA PHE A 491 -1.55 27.16 8.73
C PHE A 491 -1.21 27.62 7.31
N VAL A 492 -2.13 28.32 6.67
CA VAL A 492 -2.04 28.86 5.31
C VAL A 492 -1.93 30.38 5.42
N VAL A 493 -1.02 31.05 4.73
CA VAL A 493 -1.00 32.53 4.70
C VAL A 493 -1.19 32.98 3.27
N THR A 494 -2.23 33.76 3.02
CA THR A 494 -2.53 34.25 1.67
C THR A 494 -1.91 35.63 1.46
N ALA A 495 -0.97 35.71 0.54
CA ALA A 495 -0.38 36.98 0.12
C ALA A 495 -1.38 37.77 -0.71
N HIS A 496 -1.86 38.90 -0.17
CA HIS A 496 -2.56 39.89 -0.95
C HIS A 496 -1.76 41.20 -0.94
N GLU A 497 -1.45 41.67 -2.15
CA GLU A 497 -1.12 43.07 -2.47
C GLU A 497 0.28 43.65 -2.14
N MET A 498 1.23 42.94 -1.52
CA MET A 498 2.63 43.39 -1.44
C MET A 498 3.68 42.28 -1.67
N GLN A 499 4.85 42.64 -2.21
CA GLN A 499 6.01 41.73 -2.30
C GLN A 499 6.69 41.63 -0.93
N TYR A 500 6.38 40.57 -0.18
CA TYR A 500 7.07 40.23 1.07
C TYR A 500 7.56 38.77 1.06
N ARG A 501 8.64 38.49 1.80
CA ARG A 501 9.17 37.12 1.98
C ARG A 501 8.94 36.65 3.42
N MET A 502 8.30 35.49 3.58
CA MET A 502 8.13 34.83 4.88
C MET A 502 9.16 33.73 5.09
N ASP A 503 9.82 33.73 6.24
CA ASP A 503 10.73 32.66 6.66
C ASP A 503 10.24 32.00 7.96
N SER A 504 9.49 30.90 7.84
CA SER A 504 9.02 30.11 8.99
C SER A 504 10.09 29.12 9.45
N GLY A 505 11.19 29.62 10.03
CA GLY A 505 12.22 28.74 10.58
C GLY A 505 11.70 27.96 11.79
N GLY A 506 11.57 26.63 11.69
CA GLY A 506 11.42 25.75 12.86
C GLY A 506 10.08 25.77 13.62
N SER A 507 9.00 26.38 13.08
CA SER A 507 7.70 26.44 13.75
C SER A 507 7.08 25.07 14.05
N HIS A 508 6.31 24.98 15.13
CA HIS A 508 5.65 23.75 15.57
C HIS A 508 4.12 23.91 15.61
N PRO A 509 3.35 23.31 14.67
CA PRO A 509 3.77 22.61 13.44
C PRO A 509 4.35 23.54 12.34
N PRO A 510 5.04 23.00 11.32
CA PRO A 510 5.62 23.79 10.25
C PRO A 510 4.55 24.47 9.38
N PHE A 511 4.79 25.72 8.97
CA PHE A 511 3.97 26.39 7.95
C PHE A 511 4.22 25.76 6.58
N SER A 512 3.18 25.20 5.95
CA SER A 512 3.24 24.76 4.55
C SER A 512 2.84 25.90 3.62
N ARG A 513 3.69 26.29 2.67
CA ARG A 513 3.29 27.15 1.55
C ARG A 513 2.35 26.36 0.63
N TYR A 514 1.26 26.98 0.17
CA TYR A 514 0.34 26.34 -0.77
C TYR A 514 0.97 26.31 -2.18
N THR A 515 1.86 25.35 -2.42
CA THR A 515 2.35 24.99 -3.75
C THR A 515 2.04 23.52 -4.00
N SER A 516 0.75 23.20 -4.23
CA SER A 516 0.21 21.94 -4.81
C SER A 516 0.78 20.59 -4.34
N ARG A 517 1.58 20.53 -3.29
CA ARG A 517 2.21 19.36 -2.68
C ARG A 517 2.36 19.67 -1.20
N ALA A 518 1.31 19.41 -0.41
CA ALA A 518 1.42 19.51 1.03
C ALA A 518 2.25 18.32 1.54
N THR A 519 3.39 18.60 2.16
CA THR A 519 4.14 17.61 2.94
C THR A 519 3.29 17.22 4.16
N GLN A 520 2.76 16.00 4.17
CA GLN A 520 2.16 15.41 5.36
C GLN A 520 3.25 15.21 6.41
N ILE A 521 3.05 15.79 7.59
CA ILE A 521 3.85 15.44 8.77
C ILE A 521 2.88 14.81 9.76
N PRO A 522 2.93 13.47 9.96
CA PRO A 522 2.26 12.86 11.09
C PRO A 522 3.03 13.29 12.33
N SER A 523 2.40 14.05 13.21
CA SER A 523 3.00 14.35 14.50
C SER A 523 2.05 13.97 15.63
N PRO A 524 2.56 13.35 16.71
CA PRO A 524 1.76 12.75 17.78
C PRO A 524 1.26 13.80 18.79
N TRP A 525 0.93 15.02 18.34
CA TRP A 525 0.60 16.10 19.28
C TRP A 525 -0.85 15.96 19.75
N THR A 526 -1.00 15.37 20.93
CA THR A 526 -2.18 15.48 21.76
C THR A 526 -2.34 16.93 22.20
N PHE A 527 -3.50 17.49 21.90
CA PHE A 527 -4.02 18.68 22.56
C PHE A 527 -3.79 18.57 24.07
N LYS A 528 -3.09 19.55 24.68
CA LYS A 528 -2.88 19.56 26.13
C LYS A 528 -4.02 20.30 26.81
N LYS A 529 -4.66 19.67 27.79
CA LYS A 529 -5.72 20.30 28.58
C LYS A 529 -5.14 21.46 29.37
N CYS A 530 -5.82 22.59 29.34
CA CYS A 530 -5.50 23.75 30.17
C CYS A 530 -6.51 23.83 31.32
N ASP A 531 -6.02 23.98 32.55
CA ASP A 531 -6.90 24.06 33.73
C ASP A 531 -7.57 25.43 33.83
N HIS A 532 -8.87 25.48 33.49
CA HIS A 532 -9.71 26.67 33.57
C HIS A 532 -11.10 26.34 34.14
N ALA A 533 -11.64 27.26 34.95
CA ALA A 533 -12.98 27.10 35.51
C ALA A 533 -14.06 27.39 34.45
N GLY A 534 -15.02 26.47 34.27
CA GLY A 534 -16.23 26.66 33.46
C GLY A 534 -16.12 26.41 31.95
N VAL A 535 -14.92 26.13 31.42
CA VAL A 535 -14.68 25.87 29.99
C VAL A 535 -13.64 24.75 29.84
N ASP A 536 -13.95 23.72 29.05
CA ASP A 536 -12.96 22.72 28.65
C ASP A 536 -12.11 23.32 27.52
N ARG A 537 -10.81 23.49 27.76
CA ARG A 537 -9.89 24.10 26.80
C ARG A 537 -8.68 23.23 26.55
N TYR A 538 -8.28 23.19 25.29
CA TYR A 538 -7.08 22.51 24.86
C TYR A 538 -6.19 23.41 24.00
N PHE A 539 -4.90 23.33 24.27
CA PHE A 539 -3.87 24.08 23.59
C PHE A 539 -3.38 23.38 22.32
N GLY A 540 -3.45 24.07 21.18
CA GLY A 540 -3.02 23.56 19.88
C GLY A 540 -1.56 23.88 19.55
N GLY A 541 -1.13 25.13 19.78
CA GLY A 541 0.27 25.53 19.57
C GLY A 541 0.54 27.04 19.58
N ILE A 542 1.84 27.38 19.44
CA ILE A 542 2.34 28.76 19.24
C ILE A 542 3.20 28.78 17.98
N HIS A 543 2.97 29.76 17.13
CA HIS A 543 3.70 29.97 15.90
C HIS A 543 4.38 31.33 15.90
N PHE A 544 5.67 31.33 15.60
CA PHE A 544 6.46 32.54 15.40
C PHE A 544 6.61 32.77 13.90
N VAL A 545 6.17 33.95 13.44
CA VAL A 545 6.21 34.33 12.04
C VAL A 545 7.06 35.58 11.91
N ASN A 546 8.03 35.55 11.00
CA ASN A 546 8.68 36.76 10.53
C ASN A 546 8.26 37.02 9.07
N PHE A 547 8.32 38.28 8.67
CA PHE A 547 8.13 38.67 7.28
C PHE A 547 9.03 39.85 6.96
N THR A 548 9.59 39.86 5.75
CA THR A 548 10.37 40.98 5.22
C THR A 548 9.51 41.72 4.21
N ILE A 549 9.21 42.98 4.49
CA ILE A 549 8.50 43.87 3.57
C ILE A 549 9.55 44.56 2.70
N HIS A 550 9.39 44.43 1.38
CA HIS A 550 10.19 45.15 0.40
C HIS A 550 9.40 46.36 -0.09
N THR A 551 9.71 47.55 0.40
CA THR A 551 9.09 48.77 -0.13
C THR A 551 9.99 49.40 -1.19
N ARG A 552 9.39 49.73 -2.34
CA ARG A 552 10.04 50.55 -3.37
C ARG A 552 9.74 52.01 -3.04
N ARG A 553 10.70 52.74 -2.45
CA ARG A 553 10.61 54.19 -2.39
C ARG A 553 11.13 54.77 -3.71
N VAL A 554 10.27 55.42 -4.48
CA VAL A 554 10.70 56.32 -5.55
C VAL A 554 11.01 57.66 -4.89
N PRO A 555 12.26 58.16 -4.95
CA PRO A 555 12.58 59.47 -4.39
C PRO A 555 11.73 60.55 -5.06
N ARG A 556 11.03 61.38 -4.29
CA ARG A 556 10.36 62.60 -4.79
C ARG A 556 11.41 63.69 -5.05
N THR A 557 12.36 63.47 -5.95
CA THR A 557 13.22 64.55 -6.46
C THR A 557 13.63 64.26 -7.91
N GLN A 558 13.21 65.15 -8.81
CA GLN A 558 13.60 65.18 -10.22
C GLN A 558 15.07 65.58 -10.36
N SER A 559 15.93 64.62 -10.74
CA SER A 559 17.07 64.85 -11.65
C SER A 559 17.79 63.53 -11.92
N TRP A 560 17.84 63.12 -13.19
CA TRP A 560 18.65 62.02 -13.72
C TRP A 560 20.16 62.38 -13.70
N PRO A 561 21.08 61.40 -13.65
CA PRO A 561 20.92 60.01 -14.09
C PRO A 561 20.90 58.97 -12.95
N ASP A 562 19.97 58.03 -13.12
CA ASP A 562 19.78 56.76 -12.41
C ASP A 562 19.48 56.83 -10.89
N PRO A 563 18.20 56.93 -10.49
CA PRO A 563 17.84 56.75 -9.09
C PRO A 563 17.99 55.26 -8.75
N ALA A 564 19.11 54.90 -8.14
CA ALA A 564 19.30 53.58 -7.55
C ALA A 564 18.07 53.28 -6.66
N ILE A 565 17.28 52.29 -7.07
CA ILE A 565 16.06 51.87 -6.39
C ILE A 565 16.46 51.47 -4.97
N GLN A 566 16.18 52.34 -3.98
CA GLN A 566 16.35 51.98 -2.58
C GLN A 566 15.19 51.06 -2.18
N VAL A 567 15.47 49.77 -2.17
CA VAL A 567 14.60 48.77 -1.55
C VAL A 567 14.83 48.84 -0.05
N VAL A 568 13.93 49.47 0.69
CA VAL A 568 13.96 49.39 2.15
C VAL A 568 13.40 48.04 2.55
N GLN A 569 14.21 47.23 3.24
CA GLN A 569 13.80 45.96 3.82
C GLN A 569 13.48 46.18 5.30
N LYS A 570 12.19 46.18 5.65
CA LYS A 570 11.76 46.14 7.07
C LYS A 570 11.33 44.72 7.43
N ARG A 571 11.79 44.20 8.57
CA ARG A 571 11.39 42.89 9.10
C ARG A 571 10.35 43.06 10.20
N GLY A 572 9.21 42.39 10.07
CA GLY A 572 8.18 42.27 11.09
C GLY A 572 8.20 40.91 11.77
N TYR A 573 7.75 40.86 13.03
CA TYR A 573 7.69 39.65 13.86
C TYR A 573 6.36 39.56 14.60
N VAL A 574 5.67 38.44 14.45
CA VAL A 574 4.35 38.18 15.03
C VAL A 574 4.32 36.79 15.68
N ALA A 575 3.63 36.70 16.81
CA ALA A 575 3.32 35.43 17.48
C ALA A 575 1.83 35.13 17.33
N ILE A 576 1.51 33.89 16.96
CA ILE A 576 0.14 33.42 16.80
C ILE A 576 -0.08 32.25 17.75
N ILE A 577 -1.15 32.30 18.54
CA ILE A 577 -1.52 31.25 19.49
C ILE A 577 -2.90 30.74 19.11
N TRP A 578 -3.10 29.42 19.18
CA TRP A 578 -4.38 28.82 18.86
C TRP A 578 -4.66 27.56 19.69
N GLY A 579 -5.94 27.20 19.73
CA GLY A 579 -6.42 25.98 20.37
C GLY A 579 -7.90 25.77 20.14
N ILE A 580 -8.48 24.84 20.89
CA ILE A 580 -9.92 24.57 20.87
C ILE A 580 -10.50 24.73 22.28
N GLN A 581 -11.77 25.08 22.35
CA GLN A 581 -12.51 25.24 23.59
C GLN A 581 -13.97 24.81 23.43
N ARG A 582 -14.61 24.42 24.53
CA ARG A 582 -16.06 24.19 24.59
C ARG A 582 -16.62 24.64 25.93
N ALA A 583 -17.83 25.19 25.91
CA ALA A 583 -18.54 25.53 27.13
C ALA A 583 -19.01 24.26 27.84
N LEU A 584 -18.78 24.17 29.15
CA LEU A 584 -19.30 23.09 29.99
C LEU A 584 -20.63 23.57 30.59
N LYS A 585 -21.76 22.97 30.19
CA LYS A 585 -23.02 23.19 30.91
C LYS A 585 -23.01 22.36 32.20
N HIS A 586 -23.42 22.98 33.30
CA HIS A 586 -23.71 22.24 34.52
C HIS A 586 -24.87 21.26 34.27
N ALA A 587 -24.68 20.00 34.70
CA ALA A 587 -25.64 18.90 34.69
C ALA A 587 -26.00 18.26 33.33
N GLY A 588 -25.07 17.50 32.76
CA GLY A 588 -25.34 16.13 32.28
C GLY A 588 -26.17 15.91 31.02
N LYS A 589 -26.65 16.93 30.30
CA LYS A 589 -27.28 16.73 28.97
C LYS A 589 -26.90 17.85 27.99
N GLU A 590 -26.32 17.39 26.88
CA GLU A 590 -25.84 18.11 25.68
C GLU A 590 -24.53 18.91 25.82
N GLU A 591 -23.50 18.40 25.13
CA GLU A 591 -22.18 19.03 24.99
C GLU A 591 -22.21 20.03 23.82
N HIS A 592 -21.70 21.26 24.03
CA HIS A 592 -21.52 22.21 22.93
C HIS A 592 -20.37 21.75 22.01
N PRO A 593 -20.47 22.00 20.68
CA PRO A 593 -19.41 21.65 19.75
C PRO A 593 -18.11 22.39 20.09
N TRP A 594 -16.97 21.75 19.82
CA TRP A 594 -15.66 22.37 19.92
C TRP A 594 -15.56 23.62 19.03
N GLN A 595 -15.08 24.72 19.60
CA GLN A 595 -14.82 25.98 18.89
C GLN A 595 -13.32 26.25 18.85
N LEU A 596 -12.80 26.65 17.68
CA LEU A 596 -11.43 27.12 17.52
C LEU A 596 -11.30 28.52 18.10
N TRP A 597 -10.19 28.79 18.76
CA TRP A 597 -9.80 30.16 19.12
C TRP A 597 -8.39 30.45 18.62
N CYS A 598 -8.16 31.70 18.24
CA CYS A 598 -6.86 32.17 17.76
C CYS A 598 -6.61 33.62 18.24
N ARG A 599 -5.38 33.91 18.68
CA ARG A 599 -4.94 35.26 19.05
C ARG A 599 -3.61 35.60 18.39
N VAL A 600 -3.50 36.84 17.94
CA VAL A 600 -2.31 37.35 17.24
C VAL A 600 -1.71 38.48 18.05
N PHE A 601 -0.39 38.41 18.25
CA PHE A 601 0.36 39.35 19.07
C PHE A 601 1.57 39.88 18.31
N ASN A 602 1.85 41.19 18.45
CA ASN A 602 3.18 41.71 18.18
C ASN A 602 4.19 40.97 19.07
N MET A 603 5.35 40.56 18.53
CA MET A 603 6.34 39.79 19.29
C MET A 603 6.77 40.46 20.61
N HIS A 604 6.86 41.79 20.62
CA HIS A 604 7.19 42.55 21.83
C HIS A 604 6.13 42.36 22.93
N ASN A 605 4.86 42.50 22.57
CA ASN A 605 3.74 42.32 23.50
C ASN A 605 3.56 40.86 23.90
N PHE A 606 3.70 39.94 22.94
CA PHE A 606 3.64 38.51 23.21
C PHE A 606 4.63 38.10 24.29
N ILE A 607 5.91 38.45 24.09
CA ILE A 607 6.96 38.12 25.05
C ILE A 607 6.68 38.81 26.39
N LYS A 608 6.31 40.09 26.38
CA LYS A 608 5.97 40.81 27.62
C LYS A 608 4.86 40.11 28.41
N CYS A 609 3.83 39.60 27.74
CA CYS A 609 2.70 38.92 28.37
C CYS A 609 2.99 37.45 28.74
N ALA A 610 3.84 36.77 27.97
CA ALA A 610 4.18 35.35 28.13
C ALA A 610 5.21 35.08 29.24
N ARG A 611 5.73 36.13 29.89
CA ARG A 611 6.70 36.01 30.98
C ARG A 611 6.03 35.44 32.23
N THR A 612 6.62 34.36 32.70
CA THR A 612 6.24 33.59 33.89
C THR A 612 7.34 33.61 34.97
N SER A 613 8.55 34.09 34.62
CA SER A 613 9.74 34.08 35.47
C SER A 613 10.78 35.12 34.99
N ASP A 614 11.77 35.44 35.84
CA ASP A 614 12.87 36.35 35.50
C ASP A 614 13.89 35.77 34.51
N ASP A 615 13.95 34.44 34.41
CA ASP A 615 14.75 33.69 33.42
C ASP A 615 14.17 33.79 32.01
N ASP A 616 13.01 34.44 31.86
CA ASP A 616 12.30 34.47 30.60
C ASP A 616 12.84 35.55 29.64
N LEU A 617 12.94 35.16 28.36
CA LEU A 617 13.28 36.04 27.23
C LEU A 617 12.60 37.41 27.40
N ARG A 618 13.40 38.48 27.35
CA ARG A 618 12.94 39.86 27.53
C ARG A 618 12.74 40.52 26.17
N PRO A 619 11.78 41.45 26.02
CA PRO A 619 11.54 42.12 24.74
C PRO A 619 12.77 42.87 24.18
N SER A 620 13.66 43.36 25.05
CA SER A 620 14.92 43.99 24.63
C SER A 620 15.87 43.01 23.92
N GLN A 621 15.80 41.72 24.23
CA GLN A 621 16.69 40.70 23.67
C GLN A 621 16.30 40.26 22.24
N LEU A 622 15.19 40.74 21.70
CA LEU A 622 14.75 40.42 20.32
C LEU A 622 15.52 41.18 19.23
N TYR A 623 16.00 42.39 19.55
CA TYR A 623 16.52 43.36 18.56
C TYR A 623 17.92 43.90 18.91
N LEU A 624 18.54 43.41 19.99
CA LEU A 624 19.86 43.88 20.47
C LEU A 624 21.05 43.09 19.90
N GLU A 625 20.83 41.92 19.32
CA GLU A 625 21.88 41.18 18.58
C GLU A 625 21.94 41.76 17.15
N GLN A 626 23.14 41.97 16.58
CA GLN A 626 23.35 42.61 15.25
C GLN A 626 22.58 41.93 14.10
N GLU A 627 21.97 40.76 14.35
CA GLU A 627 20.98 40.11 13.51
C GLU A 627 19.75 39.75 14.36
N ALA A 628 18.55 40.09 13.89
CA ALA A 628 17.31 39.74 14.58
C ALA A 628 17.11 38.21 14.64
N LEU A 629 16.75 37.69 15.82
CA LEU A 629 16.64 36.25 16.10
C LEU A 629 15.72 35.54 15.08
N SER A 630 16.13 34.34 14.64
CA SER A 630 15.27 33.51 13.77
C SER A 630 14.08 32.95 14.55
N PRO A 631 12.94 32.66 13.89
CA PRO A 631 11.78 32.06 14.58
C PRO A 631 12.10 30.74 15.29
N GLY A 632 13.02 29.94 14.75
CA GLY A 632 13.46 28.68 15.37
C GLY A 632 14.29 28.90 16.62
N GLU A 633 15.09 29.97 16.65
CA GLU A 633 15.88 30.36 17.83
C GLU A 633 14.98 30.89 18.96
N ILE A 634 13.99 31.72 18.61
CA ILE A 634 12.97 32.20 19.56
C ILE A 634 12.23 30.99 20.15
N GLN A 635 11.82 30.04 19.31
CA GLN A 635 11.13 28.83 19.77
C GLN A 635 11.97 27.99 20.74
N ARG A 636 13.26 27.81 20.45
CA ARG A 636 14.19 27.09 21.34
C ARG A 636 14.33 27.79 22.69
N ARG A 637 14.51 29.12 22.68
CA ARG A 637 14.64 29.93 23.91
C ARG A 637 13.34 29.97 24.74
N MET A 638 12.17 29.86 24.09
CA MET A 638 10.86 29.89 24.76
C MET A 638 10.34 28.50 25.19
N GLU A 639 11.06 27.41 24.98
CA GLU A 639 10.53 26.06 25.22
C GLU A 639 10.05 25.85 26.68
N LYS A 640 10.85 26.30 27.66
CA LYS A 640 10.54 26.20 29.09
C LYS A 640 9.34 27.08 29.49
N GLN A 641 9.20 28.24 28.87
CA GLN A 641 8.06 29.15 29.05
C GLN A 641 6.78 28.54 28.49
N ARG A 642 6.84 28.00 27.27
CA ARG A 642 5.71 27.34 26.60
C ARG A 642 5.16 26.20 27.44
N ARG A 643 6.02 25.37 28.02
CA ARG A 643 5.59 24.30 28.95
C ARG A 643 4.85 24.90 30.14
N ARG A 644 5.41 25.91 30.80
CA ARG A 644 4.77 26.55 31.97
C ARG A 644 3.43 27.20 31.63
N LEU A 645 3.31 27.88 30.49
CA LEU A 645 2.05 28.47 30.01
C LEU A 645 0.94 27.42 29.76
N CYS A 646 1.30 26.17 29.46
CA CYS A 646 0.34 25.08 29.29
C CYS A 646 -0.12 24.46 30.62
N TYR A 647 0.66 24.61 31.69
CA TYR A 647 0.44 23.93 32.98
C TYR A 647 0.08 24.89 34.13
N SER A 648 0.13 26.22 33.93
CA SER A 648 -0.18 27.17 35.00
C SER A 648 -1.65 27.59 35.00
N GLY A 649 -2.25 27.65 36.19
CA GLY A 649 -3.59 28.19 36.37
C GLY A 649 -3.60 29.69 36.03
N TYR A 650 -4.45 30.07 35.10
CA TYR A 650 -4.57 31.41 34.51
C TYR A 650 -4.64 32.58 35.52
N GLN A 651 -5.13 32.33 36.73
CA GLN A 651 -5.28 33.35 37.78
C GLN A 651 -4.02 33.56 38.64
N THR A 652 -2.99 32.71 38.51
CA THR A 652 -1.80 32.72 39.40
C THR A 652 -0.61 33.52 38.86
N HIS A 653 -0.71 34.12 37.67
CA HIS A 653 0.38 34.91 37.07
C HIS A 653 -0.06 36.35 36.80
N TRP A 654 0.83 37.31 37.14
CA TRP A 654 0.61 38.74 36.95
C TRP A 654 0.70 39.13 35.47
N ILE A 655 -0.36 38.93 34.70
CA ILE A 655 -0.45 39.31 33.28
C ILE A 655 -1.33 40.55 33.17
N ARG A 656 -0.72 41.72 32.95
CA ARG A 656 -1.37 43.04 33.13
C ARG A 656 -2.07 43.63 31.90
N GLN A 657 -2.00 43.04 30.70
CA GLN A 657 -2.72 43.54 29.51
C GLN A 657 -3.21 42.39 28.63
N LYS A 658 -4.45 42.53 28.12
CA LYS A 658 -5.20 41.61 27.22
C LYS A 658 -4.69 40.16 27.23
N THR A 659 -5.20 39.42 28.20
CA THR A 659 -5.25 37.97 28.35
C THR A 659 -4.63 37.17 27.18
N LEU A 660 -3.55 36.41 27.41
CA LEU A 660 -2.96 35.53 26.38
C LEU A 660 -3.96 34.52 25.78
N PHE A 661 -5.03 34.24 26.51
CA PHE A 661 -6.08 33.30 26.18
C PHE A 661 -7.46 33.99 26.22
N PRO A 662 -8.46 33.48 25.47
CA PRO A 662 -9.85 33.90 25.60
C PRO A 662 -10.38 33.76 27.03
N THR A 663 -11.25 34.69 27.45
CA THR A 663 -11.93 34.64 28.74
C THR A 663 -13.28 33.91 28.67
N SER A 664 -13.86 33.78 27.48
CA SER A 664 -15.12 33.06 27.22
C SER A 664 -15.06 32.25 25.91
N CYS A 665 -16.05 31.36 25.69
CA CYS A 665 -16.20 30.66 24.40
C CYS A 665 -16.66 31.61 23.27
N GLU A 666 -17.25 32.75 23.61
CA GLU A 666 -17.69 33.77 22.65
C GLU A 666 -16.52 34.62 22.12
N GLU A 667 -15.41 34.68 22.87
CA GLU A 667 -14.16 35.29 22.44
C GLU A 667 -13.39 34.37 21.49
N GLY A 668 -13.90 34.18 20.27
CA GLY A 668 -13.22 33.39 19.23
C GLY A 668 -11.94 34.05 18.69
N TRP A 669 -11.81 35.36 18.86
CA TRP A 669 -10.76 36.18 18.23
C TRP A 669 -10.43 37.44 19.03
N SER A 670 -9.15 37.80 19.10
CA SER A 670 -8.69 39.12 19.54
C SER A 670 -7.30 39.44 19.00
N GLU A 671 -7.09 40.68 18.57
CA GLU A 671 -5.79 41.18 18.09
C GLU A 671 -5.26 42.30 18.99
N ASP A 672 -3.93 42.29 19.18
CA ASP A 672 -3.21 43.44 19.71
C ASP A 672 -3.00 44.47 18.60
N SER A 673 -3.32 45.73 18.86
CA SER A 673 -3.05 46.84 17.93
C SER A 673 -1.56 46.90 17.60
N MET A 674 -1.18 46.63 16.36
CA MET A 674 0.20 46.80 15.91
C MET A 674 0.42 48.27 15.49
N PRO A 675 1.50 48.92 15.96
CA PRO A 675 1.91 50.19 15.37
C PRO A 675 2.32 49.98 13.91
N ASN A 676 1.99 50.93 13.04
CA ASN A 676 2.28 50.87 11.62
C ASN A 676 3.77 50.60 11.37
N ILE A 677 4.09 49.45 10.78
CA ILE A 677 5.46 48.95 10.60
C ILE A 677 6.28 49.90 9.69
N LEU A 678 5.62 50.68 8.84
CA LEU A 678 6.29 51.56 7.88
C LEU A 678 6.61 52.96 8.41
N ASP A 679 6.09 53.39 9.56
CA ASP A 679 6.07 54.81 9.99
C ASP A 679 5.55 55.72 8.87
N ASP A 680 4.54 55.25 8.14
CA ASP A 680 3.95 55.95 6.99
C ASP A 680 2.44 55.95 7.16
N ASP A 681 1.87 57.07 7.64
CA ASP A 681 0.47 57.19 8.05
C ASP A 681 -0.53 56.83 6.93
N ASP A 682 -0.09 56.83 5.67
CA ASP A 682 -0.89 56.49 4.48
C ASP A 682 -0.90 54.99 4.12
N VAL A 683 -0.09 54.14 4.77
CA VAL A 683 0.04 52.71 4.42
C VAL A 683 -0.27 51.80 5.62
N SER A 684 -1.54 51.44 5.80
CA SER A 684 -1.93 50.31 6.66
C SER A 684 -1.59 48.98 5.95
N ILE A 685 -0.80 48.11 6.57
CA ILE A 685 -0.36 46.86 5.92
C ILE A 685 -1.24 45.72 6.39
N ARG A 686 -2.23 45.34 5.58
CA ARG A 686 -3.12 44.21 5.87
C ARG A 686 -2.51 42.86 5.49
N LEU A 687 -1.93 42.12 6.43
CA LEU A 687 -1.43 40.75 6.23
C LEU A 687 -2.50 39.71 6.61
N SER A 688 -2.98 38.92 5.64
CA SER A 688 -4.03 37.93 5.91
C SER A 688 -3.50 36.51 6.14
N ALA A 689 -3.71 35.95 7.32
CA ALA A 689 -3.42 34.55 7.65
C ALA A 689 -4.69 33.69 7.62
N ARG A 690 -4.59 32.41 7.31
CA ARG A 690 -5.69 31.44 7.27
C ARG A 690 -5.32 30.20 8.08
N VAL A 691 -6.12 29.85 9.06
CA VAL A 691 -5.92 28.65 9.88
C VAL A 691 -6.91 27.60 9.42
N ALA A 692 -6.44 26.44 8.98
CA ALA A 692 -7.29 25.35 8.51
C ALA A 692 -6.97 24.08 9.28
N MET A 693 -7.93 23.60 10.08
CA MET A 693 -7.86 22.27 10.65
C MET A 693 -8.46 21.29 9.65
N THR A 694 -7.72 20.24 9.32
CA THR A 694 -8.18 19.21 8.40
C THR A 694 -8.17 17.84 9.07
N GLU A 695 -9.05 16.95 8.66
CA GLU A 695 -8.86 15.54 9.02
C GLU A 695 -7.64 14.98 8.28
N ALA A 696 -7.22 13.76 8.63
CA ALA A 696 -6.05 13.07 8.06
C ALA A 696 -6.04 12.95 6.52
N LEU A 697 -7.15 13.27 5.84
CA LEU A 697 -7.36 13.15 4.40
C LEU A 697 -7.54 14.50 3.70
N GLY A 698 -7.21 15.61 4.36
CA GLY A 698 -7.17 16.94 3.74
C GLY A 698 -8.51 17.64 3.59
N ARG A 699 -9.61 17.05 4.10
CA ARG A 699 -10.89 17.76 4.24
C ARG A 699 -10.78 18.78 5.36
N THR A 700 -10.99 20.05 5.03
CA THR A 700 -11.07 21.16 6.00
C THR A 700 -12.25 20.93 6.93
N LEU A 701 -11.96 20.59 8.20
CA LEU A 701 -12.94 20.49 9.27
C LEU A 701 -13.40 21.89 9.69
N PHE A 702 -12.47 22.84 9.81
CA PHE A 702 -12.74 24.22 10.22
C PHE A 702 -11.68 25.17 9.61
N GLU A 703 -12.09 26.33 9.09
CA GLU A 703 -11.20 27.36 8.51
C GLU A 703 -11.49 28.75 9.12
N LEU A 704 -10.44 29.49 9.47
CA LEU A 704 -10.51 30.88 9.94
C LEU A 704 -9.57 31.77 9.12
N LYS A 705 -10.08 32.84 8.52
CA LYS A 705 -9.28 33.90 7.90
C LYS A 705 -9.05 35.03 8.92
N VAL A 706 -7.81 35.46 9.03
CA VAL A 706 -7.25 36.48 9.92
C VAL A 706 -6.75 37.63 9.04
N ASN A 707 -6.91 38.88 9.46
CA ASN A 707 -6.34 40.04 8.78
C ASN A 707 -5.56 40.86 9.82
N ILE A 708 -4.26 41.02 9.63
CA ILE A 708 -3.34 41.75 10.52
C ILE A 708 -3.15 43.13 9.91
N GLU A 709 -3.61 44.21 10.56
CA GLU A 709 -3.48 45.60 10.06
C GLU A 709 -2.14 46.29 10.38
#